data_AF-A0A932JLG2-F1
#
_entry.id   AF-A0A932JLG2-F1
#
_cell.length_a   1.000
_cell.length_b   1.000
_cell.length_c   1.000
_cell.angle_alpha   90.00
_cell.angle_beta   90.00
_cell.angle_gamma   90.00
#
_symmetry.space_group_name_H-M   'P 1'
#
loop_
_entity.id
_entity.type
_entity.pdbx_description
1 polymer ?
#
loop_
_entity_poly.entity_id
_entity_poly.type
_entity_poly.pdbx_seq_one_letter_code
_entity_poly.pdbx_strand_id
1 'polypeptide(L)'
;MIKQSCTVKGKPSEVHYPDGTTELFKYDPEGSLHRYYGRDGIIQVLEYDYLGRLEHVEYYQRGATGSRDGSKRKYYYYDVFGLTSEKDENDHNTYYYYDQADRLSRIQKGDIKVEFSYDSLGRAHRVKEWSDSNTFSLHIREYDLLDRVTEERTENHEGTTLLKQAYTYDSKGQLIEVIGYPQNQKSILSQYEYDNFGRLCKITDPFNQVSETIYDDQYINERGQKVEKRLQVNPLGHQTEETFDPAGHLVKITRKNNGGKLLAESESFFDSLGNKTREKTSVIPSGEHLKTFITERSYGTGSQLQSITYAASSPEAKTTTFSYNCYGDLIEKHQVGSKAPISYKYDDQGNLCSISYPDQSKKLLTHQLSYDNKGNITKVKLATDQQLKYSFNANSQPLFEEIQDAFGFYKLGYSYNANGQIQQVELPDGSSINYQYEGPLVKRITRLTKENTELYSHQMFSYDQMGNLLEEILLKQGGARTQVWDQGGRKTAILTDFFEETVPKDGYDHLHNLKKIEVAIGGKKSSSIYDYDELQMLISEKGESNNSYSYDSLGNRLQKNDTSYKNNNLNQLLQTDKTSYTFDASGNLLTKTIRNQNLLSQEETWSYQFNPLNQLILVITPTQSKISFTYDLNGRRLTKRVESEDKKNVKVFRYFYLGNIELGCLDEKGTILELKIPVNPNTPDPSISIEIKGQAFVPVYNLQDSIVCLIHPEKREIVESYQYSAYGEEKIFNPKQEEISSSSVKNPWRFFGKRVDEETGLVYFGNRYYDPEIGRWISPDPLGDIDSPNLYLFVLNNPLQYTDYFGLAAEVNSSQNKKVLDYFFGNVEPHCHCETHRDCKRGGIIQNFSSSIPVTFPKQLSSNPFIRSRVAEVGTKELAGGVIVFVNGMGNTFEEALQHPIRMSEQHGGVKIHFVYDGSHGLAWDISEAILQRLRMPNTTERLLSKTVKSCIKKYGSDTKFLIIGHSKGTLNIKGFLRDAPPSIQEKITVAAFAPATIIPQSLCTHAQHYITTNDFVPTFDILRILLYSDQVTFLKSKPYDSDHGFAHSIYQPKIDETIDSFSQRLEKRK
;
A
#
# COMPACT_ATOMS: atom_id res chain seq x y z
N MET A 1 -1.37 28.24 15.09
CA MET A 1 -0.04 27.78 15.57
C MET A 1 -0.23 26.51 16.37
N ILE A 2 0.58 25.47 16.13
CA ILE A 2 0.63 24.28 16.98
C ILE A 2 1.27 24.69 18.31
N LYS A 3 0.60 24.40 19.42
CA LYS A 3 1.14 24.64 20.77
C LYS A 3 1.51 23.30 21.36
N GLN A 4 2.81 23.05 21.46
CA GLN A 4 3.35 21.84 22.06
C GLN A 4 3.83 22.12 23.47
N SER A 5 3.27 21.41 24.44
CA SER A 5 3.84 21.28 25.78
C SER A 5 4.79 20.10 25.76
N CYS A 6 5.96 20.26 26.38
CA CYS A 6 6.94 19.20 26.49
C CYS A 6 7.18 18.82 27.95
N THR A 7 7.50 17.55 28.16
CA THR A 7 8.13 17.06 29.38
C THR A 7 9.47 17.77 29.61
N VAL A 8 10.01 17.67 30.83
CA VAL A 8 11.34 18.19 31.20
C VAL A 8 12.46 17.62 30.30
N LYS A 9 12.26 16.45 29.69
CA LYS A 9 13.19 15.81 28.75
C LYS A 9 12.96 16.22 27.28
N GLY A 10 12.11 17.21 27.00
CA GLY A 10 11.85 17.73 25.65
C GLY A 10 10.92 16.86 24.78
N LYS A 11 10.34 15.78 25.33
CA LYS A 11 9.33 14.96 24.63
C LYS A 11 7.94 15.61 24.71
N PRO A 12 7.11 15.59 23.65
CA PRO A 12 5.77 16.19 23.66
C PRO A 12 4.90 15.55 24.74
N SER A 13 4.36 16.31 25.69
CA SER A 13 3.37 15.80 26.67
C SER A 13 1.93 16.07 26.24
N GLU A 14 1.73 17.16 25.50
CA GLU A 14 0.44 17.59 24.99
C GLU A 14 0.68 18.42 23.73
N VAL A 15 -0.07 18.14 22.67
CA VAL A 15 0.00 18.90 21.42
C VAL A 15 -1.39 19.43 21.12
N HIS A 16 -1.54 20.75 21.15
CA HIS A 16 -2.75 21.42 20.68
C HIS A 16 -2.54 21.85 19.23
N TYR A 17 -3.44 21.40 18.38
CA TYR A 17 -3.43 21.75 16.98
C TYR A 17 -4.18 23.08 16.78
N PRO A 18 -3.83 23.87 15.74
CA PRO A 18 -4.54 25.11 15.40
C PRO A 18 -6.03 24.91 15.21
N ASP A 19 -6.39 23.68 14.87
CA ASP A 19 -7.72 23.24 14.56
C ASP A 19 -8.55 22.90 15.80
N GLY A 20 -7.99 23.02 17.02
CA GLY A 20 -8.67 22.80 18.31
C GLY A 20 -8.58 21.38 18.86
N THR A 21 -8.14 20.40 18.06
CA THR A 21 -7.90 19.03 18.54
C THR A 21 -6.63 18.94 19.37
N THR A 22 -6.55 17.92 20.23
CA THR A 22 -5.43 17.76 21.16
C THR A 22 -4.98 16.30 21.21
N GLU A 23 -3.67 16.09 21.23
CA GLU A 23 -3.06 14.80 21.57
C GLU A 23 -2.45 14.87 22.97
N LEU A 24 -2.50 13.75 23.69
CA LEU A 24 -1.84 13.63 25.00
C LEU A 24 -0.87 12.45 24.99
N PHE A 25 0.29 12.67 25.60
CA PHE A 25 1.36 11.69 25.71
C PHE A 25 1.75 11.57 27.17
N LYS A 26 1.65 10.35 27.71
CA LYS A 26 2.10 10.04 29.07
C LYS A 26 3.28 9.08 28.98
N TYR A 27 4.40 9.50 29.54
CA TYR A 27 5.61 8.71 29.61
C TYR A 27 5.78 8.10 30.99
N ASP A 28 6.48 6.97 31.04
CA ASP A 28 7.00 6.41 32.28
C ASP A 28 8.21 7.25 32.80
N PRO A 29 8.69 6.99 34.04
CA PRO A 29 9.87 7.68 34.58
C PRO A 29 11.14 7.55 33.71
N GLU A 30 11.30 6.42 33.04
CA GLU A 30 12.41 6.09 32.14
C GLU A 30 12.36 6.97 30.87
N GLY A 31 11.16 7.38 30.47
CA GLY A 31 10.86 8.28 29.37
C GLY A 31 10.25 7.59 28.15
N SER A 32 9.87 6.32 28.22
CA SER A 32 9.14 5.60 27.15
C SER A 32 7.66 5.96 27.17
N LEU A 33 7.01 5.96 26.01
CA LEU A 33 5.61 6.41 25.87
C LEU A 33 4.67 5.32 26.38
N HIS A 34 4.11 5.47 27.58
CA HIS A 34 3.23 4.48 28.20
C HIS A 34 1.76 4.64 27.76
N ARG A 35 1.29 5.87 27.53
CA ARG A 35 -0.06 6.11 26.99
C ARG A 35 -0.06 7.20 25.95
N TYR A 36 -0.77 6.94 24.85
CA TYR A 36 -1.05 7.91 23.81
C TYR A 36 -2.55 8.08 23.68
N TYR A 37 -3.01 9.32 23.62
CA TYR A 37 -4.39 9.69 23.37
C TYR A 37 -4.41 10.39 22.02
N GLY A 38 -4.89 9.68 21.01
CA GLY A 38 -4.97 10.16 19.64
C GLY A 38 -6.11 11.16 19.43
N ARG A 39 -5.99 11.91 18.34
CA ARG A 39 -7.00 12.89 17.89
C ARG A 39 -8.31 12.21 17.46
N ASP A 40 -8.21 10.95 17.05
CA ASP A 40 -9.27 10.00 16.69
C ASP A 40 -10.03 9.43 17.89
N GLY A 41 -9.67 9.81 19.12
CA GLY A 41 -10.29 9.25 20.33
C GLY A 41 -9.80 7.86 20.72
N ILE A 42 -8.84 7.30 19.97
CA ILE A 42 -8.19 6.02 20.30
C ILE A 42 -7.11 6.29 21.34
N ILE A 43 -7.15 5.48 22.39
CA ILE A 43 -6.16 5.44 23.45
C ILE A 43 -5.33 4.19 23.26
N GLN A 44 -4.02 4.37 23.14
CA GLN A 44 -3.06 3.28 23.10
C GLN A 44 -2.37 3.22 24.46
N VAL A 45 -2.39 2.04 25.08
CA VAL A 45 -1.57 1.72 26.26
C VAL A 45 -0.44 0.83 25.79
N LEU A 46 0.79 1.31 25.95
CA LEU A 46 2.00 0.64 25.49
C LEU A 46 2.80 0.18 26.71
N GLU A 47 3.21 -1.08 26.68
CA GLU A 47 4.05 -1.68 27.69
C GLU A 47 5.36 -2.14 27.05
N TYR A 48 6.46 -2.03 27.79
CA TYR A 48 7.82 -2.27 27.29
C TYR A 48 8.56 -3.28 28.16
N ASP A 49 9.48 -4.02 27.54
CA ASP A 49 10.43 -4.84 28.25
C ASP A 49 11.53 -4.01 28.94
N TYR A 50 12.39 -4.69 29.71
CA TYR A 50 13.49 -4.05 30.45
C TYR A 50 14.58 -3.40 29.57
N LEU A 51 14.54 -3.60 28.24
CA LEU A 51 15.42 -2.95 27.27
C LEU A 51 14.73 -1.76 26.58
N GLY A 52 13.48 -1.45 26.96
CA GLY A 52 12.69 -0.37 26.37
C GLY A 52 12.08 -0.74 25.02
N ARG A 53 11.91 -2.03 24.72
CA ARG A 53 11.28 -2.51 23.48
C ARG A 53 9.81 -2.83 23.74
N LEU A 54 8.93 -2.48 22.82
CA LEU A 54 7.48 -2.57 22.97
C LEU A 54 7.02 -4.02 23.11
N GLU A 55 6.53 -4.47 24.27
CA GLU A 55 6.08 -5.85 24.51
C GLU A 55 4.63 -6.06 24.07
N HIS A 56 3.75 -5.09 24.31
CA HIS A 56 2.40 -5.12 23.77
C HIS A 56 1.76 -3.73 23.71
N VAL A 57 0.72 -3.62 22.88
CA VAL A 57 -0.16 -2.45 22.80
C VAL A 57 -1.60 -2.89 23.02
N GLU A 58 -2.30 -2.17 23.89
CA GLU A 58 -3.75 -2.29 24.06
C GLU A 58 -4.43 -1.05 23.51
N TYR A 59 -5.48 -1.25 22.72
CA TYR A 59 -6.28 -0.18 22.12
C TYR A 59 -7.61 -0.07 22.86
N TYR A 60 -7.98 1.17 23.21
CA TYR A 60 -9.25 1.51 23.84
C TYR A 60 -9.85 2.72 23.12
N GLN A 61 -11.18 2.81 23.03
CA GLN A 61 -11.81 4.08 22.67
C GLN A 61 -12.21 4.85 23.93
N ARG A 62 -12.17 6.19 23.84
CA ARG A 62 -12.68 7.06 24.90
C ARG A 62 -14.22 7.01 24.91
N GLY A 63 -14.81 6.15 25.74
CA GLY A 63 -16.27 6.18 25.95
C GLY A 63 -16.74 7.45 26.68
N ALA A 64 -17.95 7.93 26.39
CA ALA A 64 -18.59 9.06 27.08
C ALA A 64 -18.77 8.83 28.60
N THR A 65 -18.71 7.57 29.05
CA THR A 65 -18.90 7.12 30.44
C THR A 65 -17.65 6.46 31.04
N GLY A 66 -16.51 6.43 30.33
CA GLY A 66 -15.26 5.86 30.85
C GLY A 66 -15.25 4.32 30.98
N SER A 67 -16.22 3.60 30.40
CA SER A 67 -16.18 2.14 30.30
C SER A 67 -15.00 1.68 29.42
N ARG A 68 -14.24 0.69 29.90
CA ARG A 68 -13.14 0.03 29.18
C ARG A 68 -13.58 -1.37 28.75
N ASP A 69 -14.55 -1.47 27.84
CA ASP A 69 -14.96 -2.77 27.30
C ASP A 69 -14.54 -2.89 25.84
N GLY A 70 -13.98 -4.04 25.45
CA GLY A 70 -13.57 -4.32 24.06
C GLY A 70 -12.12 -3.99 23.66
N SER A 71 -11.12 -4.17 24.53
CA SER A 71 -9.71 -3.90 24.19
C SER A 71 -9.16 -4.83 23.12
N LYS A 72 -8.66 -4.29 22.00
CA LYS A 72 -7.80 -5.02 21.04
C LYS A 72 -6.37 -5.08 21.60
N ARG A 73 -5.65 -6.17 21.35
CA ARG A 73 -4.28 -6.34 21.83
C ARG A 73 -3.37 -6.83 20.73
N LYS A 74 -2.19 -6.24 20.64
CA LYS A 74 -1.10 -6.71 19.80
C LYS A 74 0.11 -6.99 20.67
N TYR A 75 0.74 -8.16 20.53
CA TYR A 75 1.89 -8.59 21.32
C TYR A 75 3.13 -8.71 20.45
N TYR A 76 4.28 -8.45 21.06
CA TYR A 76 5.59 -8.52 20.44
C TYR A 76 6.54 -9.30 21.35
N TYR A 77 7.24 -10.26 20.77
CA TYR A 77 8.13 -11.16 21.47
C TYR A 77 9.53 -11.00 20.89
N TYR A 78 10.51 -10.85 21.78
CA TYR A 78 11.89 -10.56 21.42
C TYR A 78 12.84 -11.56 22.05
N ASP A 79 13.96 -11.81 21.37
CA ASP A 79 15.17 -12.32 22.02
C ASP A 79 16.04 -11.14 22.49
N VAL A 80 17.36 -11.29 22.66
CA VAL A 80 18.24 -10.17 23.04
C VAL A 80 18.59 -9.25 21.85
N PHE A 81 18.46 -9.74 20.62
CA PHE A 81 18.92 -9.08 19.40
C PHE A 81 17.78 -8.39 18.63
N GLY A 82 16.59 -8.98 18.58
CA GLY A 82 15.50 -8.48 17.74
C GLY A 82 14.12 -9.07 18.07
N LEU A 83 13.14 -8.68 17.25
CA LEU A 83 11.76 -9.16 17.31
C LEU A 83 11.72 -10.58 16.73
N THR A 84 11.32 -11.59 17.49
CA THR A 84 11.24 -12.98 17.01
C THR A 84 9.86 -13.35 16.51
N SER A 85 8.82 -12.77 17.11
CA SER A 85 7.45 -12.94 16.66
C SER A 85 6.55 -11.81 17.12
N GLU A 86 5.48 -11.53 16.39
CA GLU A 86 4.36 -10.72 16.85
C GLU A 86 3.06 -11.52 16.77
N LYS A 87 2.10 -11.19 17.63
CA LYS A 87 0.74 -11.76 17.62
C LYS A 87 -0.25 -10.61 17.46
N ASP A 88 -1.06 -10.69 16.41
CA ASP A 88 -2.05 -9.66 16.07
C ASP A 88 -3.35 -9.77 16.88
N GLU A 89 -4.27 -8.84 16.64
CA GLU A 89 -5.53 -8.66 17.39
C GLU A 89 -6.52 -9.82 17.23
N ASN A 90 -6.32 -10.66 16.21
CA ASN A 90 -7.07 -11.90 15.99
C ASN A 90 -6.24 -13.14 16.39
N ASP A 91 -5.22 -12.96 17.22
CA ASP A 91 -4.34 -14.01 17.72
C ASP A 91 -3.47 -14.74 16.66
N HIS A 92 -3.33 -14.18 15.45
CA HIS A 92 -2.43 -14.78 14.44
C HIS A 92 -0.97 -14.34 14.67
N ASN A 93 -0.04 -15.27 14.45
CA ASN A 93 1.39 -15.02 14.66
C ASN A 93 2.12 -14.70 13.34
N THR A 94 3.01 -13.72 13.41
CA THR A 94 4.06 -13.47 12.40
C THR A 94 5.41 -13.78 13.05
N TYR A 95 6.27 -14.53 12.36
CA TYR A 95 7.60 -14.89 12.83
C TYR A 95 8.67 -14.19 12.01
N TYR A 96 9.74 -13.77 12.69
CA TYR A 96 10.88 -13.09 12.09
C TYR A 96 12.15 -13.88 12.38
N TYR A 97 13.00 -14.01 11.38
CA TYR A 97 14.27 -14.70 11.45
C TYR A 97 15.36 -13.78 10.96
N TYR A 98 16.54 -13.90 11.55
CA TYR A 98 17.70 -13.07 11.25
C TYR A 98 18.87 -13.91 10.75
N ASP A 99 19.68 -13.33 9.88
CA ASP A 99 20.94 -13.93 9.44
C ASP A 99 22.02 -13.82 10.54
N GLN A 100 23.21 -14.35 10.26
CA GLN A 100 24.31 -14.35 11.24
C GLN A 100 24.82 -12.94 11.59
N ALA A 101 24.50 -11.93 10.78
CA ALA A 101 24.81 -10.52 10.98
C ALA A 101 23.65 -9.74 11.63
N ASP A 102 22.65 -10.44 12.18
CA ASP A 102 21.45 -9.90 12.83
C ASP A 102 20.59 -9.02 11.90
N ARG A 103 20.62 -9.27 10.59
CA ARG A 103 19.74 -8.63 9.60
C ARG A 103 18.55 -9.54 9.30
N LEU A 104 17.38 -8.96 9.05
CA LEU A 104 16.14 -9.72 8.83
C LEU A 104 16.27 -10.63 7.60
N SER A 105 16.33 -11.94 7.77
CA SER A 105 16.51 -12.89 6.68
C SER A 105 15.20 -13.53 6.21
N ARG A 106 14.17 -13.57 7.07
CA ARG A 106 12.87 -14.15 6.71
C ARG A 106 11.73 -13.60 7.56
N ILE A 107 10.58 -13.37 6.93
CA ILE A 107 9.28 -13.16 7.56
C ILE A 107 8.37 -14.34 7.19
N GLN A 108 7.62 -14.84 8.16
CA GLN A 108 6.62 -15.88 7.93
C GLN A 108 5.30 -15.57 8.65
N LYS A 109 4.19 -15.55 7.91
CA LYS A 109 2.84 -15.31 8.44
C LYS A 109 1.84 -16.24 7.76
N GLY A 110 1.32 -17.23 8.50
CA GLY A 110 0.56 -18.32 7.91
C GLY A 110 1.39 -19.02 6.83
N ASP A 111 0.83 -19.13 5.62
CA ASP A 111 1.51 -19.70 4.46
C ASP A 111 2.45 -18.70 3.74
N ILE A 112 2.31 -17.39 4.01
CA ILE A 112 3.15 -16.37 3.40
C ILE A 112 4.57 -16.46 3.97
N LYS A 113 5.55 -16.59 3.08
CA LYS A 113 6.97 -16.68 3.43
C LYS A 113 7.79 -15.78 2.50
N VAL A 114 8.47 -14.80 3.11
CA VAL A 114 9.33 -13.84 2.41
C VAL A 114 10.74 -13.94 2.96
N GLU A 115 11.74 -14.10 2.10
CA GLU A 115 13.15 -14.21 2.47
C GLU A 115 13.95 -13.04 1.88
N PHE A 116 14.93 -12.55 2.63
CA PHE A 116 15.76 -11.42 2.24
C PHE A 116 17.21 -11.86 2.08
N SER A 117 17.89 -11.33 1.08
CA SER A 117 19.34 -11.42 0.96
C SER A 117 19.94 -10.04 0.78
N TYR A 118 21.12 -9.88 1.35
CA TYR A 118 21.80 -8.60 1.45
C TYR A 118 23.09 -8.62 0.65
N ASP A 119 23.40 -7.49 0.02
CA ASP A 119 24.68 -7.30 -0.64
C ASP A 119 25.82 -7.10 0.38
N SER A 120 27.04 -6.88 -0.12
CA SER A 120 28.23 -6.66 0.71
C SER A 120 28.17 -5.39 1.56
N LEU A 121 27.30 -4.44 1.23
CA LEU A 121 27.08 -3.20 1.99
C LEU A 121 25.90 -3.32 2.97
N GLY A 122 25.24 -4.48 3.02
CA GLY A 122 24.13 -4.75 3.93
C GLY A 122 22.79 -4.22 3.47
N ARG A 123 22.67 -3.87 2.18
CA ARG A 123 21.40 -3.44 1.57
C ARG A 123 20.63 -4.66 1.10
N ALA A 124 19.32 -4.68 1.35
CA ALA A 124 18.46 -5.76 0.87
C ALA A 124 18.37 -5.67 -0.66
N HIS A 125 19.12 -6.52 -1.35
CA HIS A 125 19.22 -6.48 -2.82
C HIS A 125 18.42 -7.62 -3.47
N ARG A 126 17.99 -8.62 -2.69
CA ARG A 126 17.07 -9.68 -3.15
C ARG A 126 15.98 -9.94 -2.14
N VAL A 127 14.74 -10.02 -2.60
CA VAL A 127 13.56 -10.40 -1.83
C VAL A 127 12.91 -11.58 -2.55
N LYS A 128 12.83 -12.71 -1.87
CA LYS A 128 12.24 -13.95 -2.39
C LYS A 128 10.87 -14.18 -1.76
N GLU A 129 9.84 -14.16 -2.57
CA GLU A 129 8.45 -14.39 -2.17
C GLU A 129 7.98 -15.75 -2.68
N TRP A 130 7.64 -16.64 -1.76
CA TRP A 130 7.32 -18.03 -2.07
C TRP A 130 5.83 -18.19 -2.40
N SER A 131 5.53 -18.73 -3.58
CA SER A 131 4.17 -19.01 -4.01
C SER A 131 3.69 -20.39 -3.53
N ASP A 132 4.61 -21.35 -3.39
CA ASP A 132 4.40 -22.66 -2.79
C ASP A 132 5.73 -23.20 -2.19
N SER A 133 5.86 -24.51 -1.98
CA SER A 133 7.06 -25.13 -1.42
C SER A 133 8.28 -25.12 -2.35
N ASN A 134 8.08 -24.97 -3.66
CA ASN A 134 9.08 -25.11 -4.71
C ASN A 134 9.17 -23.90 -5.66
N THR A 135 8.11 -23.10 -5.77
CA THR A 135 8.06 -21.93 -6.66
C THR A 135 8.11 -20.61 -5.87
N PHE A 136 8.79 -19.62 -6.44
CA PHE A 136 8.96 -18.29 -5.86
C PHE A 136 9.14 -17.22 -6.94
N SER A 137 8.92 -15.96 -6.56
CA SER A 137 9.39 -14.77 -7.25
C SER A 137 10.60 -14.20 -6.55
N LEU A 138 11.59 -13.77 -7.32
CA LEU A 138 12.80 -13.14 -6.80
C LEU A 138 12.85 -11.70 -7.30
N HIS A 139 12.53 -10.76 -6.42
CA HIS A 139 12.67 -9.34 -6.68
C HIS A 139 14.12 -8.93 -6.38
N ILE A 140 14.77 -8.29 -7.35
CA ILE A 140 16.18 -7.92 -7.27
C ILE A 140 16.30 -6.42 -7.50
N ARG A 141 17.08 -5.77 -6.64
CA ARG A 141 17.48 -4.37 -6.77
C ARG A 141 18.99 -4.30 -6.87
N GLU A 142 19.49 -3.71 -7.94
CA GLU A 142 20.90 -3.37 -8.07
C GLU A 142 21.09 -1.90 -7.70
N TYR A 143 22.21 -1.60 -7.06
CA TYR A 143 22.53 -0.27 -6.57
C TYR A 143 23.90 0.17 -7.04
N ASP A 144 24.08 1.47 -7.22
CA ASP A 144 25.40 2.06 -7.36
C ASP A 144 26.09 2.24 -5.99
N LEU A 145 27.28 2.87 -6.00
CA LEU A 145 28.07 3.15 -4.80
C LEU A 145 27.48 4.26 -3.91
N LEU A 146 26.44 4.95 -4.36
CA LEU A 146 25.75 6.02 -3.62
C LEU A 146 24.37 5.57 -3.09
N ASP A 147 24.13 4.25 -3.03
CA ASP A 147 22.87 3.63 -2.57
C ASP A 147 21.64 3.98 -3.42
N ARG A 148 21.84 4.36 -4.69
CA ARG A 148 20.75 4.63 -5.64
C ARG A 148 20.44 3.37 -6.45
N VAL A 149 19.17 3.10 -6.72
CA VAL A 149 18.72 1.91 -7.47
C VAL A 149 18.98 2.10 -8.96
N THR A 150 19.85 1.28 -9.56
CA THR A 150 20.16 1.36 -11.01
C THR A 150 19.38 0.35 -11.84
N GLU A 151 18.87 -0.71 -11.22
CA GLU A 151 18.04 -1.72 -11.87
C GLU A 151 17.08 -2.34 -10.86
N GLU A 152 15.83 -2.53 -11.28
CA GLU A 152 14.86 -3.39 -10.60
C GLU A 152 14.45 -4.50 -11.56
N ARG A 153 14.45 -5.75 -11.10
CA ARG A 153 13.92 -6.86 -11.88
C ARG A 153 13.24 -7.91 -11.02
N THR A 154 12.32 -8.64 -11.60
CA THR A 154 11.67 -9.81 -10.98
C THR A 154 11.98 -11.04 -11.82
N GLU A 155 12.55 -12.06 -11.19
CA GLU A 155 12.84 -13.35 -11.82
C GLU A 155 11.90 -14.43 -11.26
N ASN A 156 11.56 -15.42 -12.08
CA ASN A 156 10.90 -16.64 -11.61
C ASN A 156 11.91 -17.58 -10.90
N HIS A 157 11.44 -18.70 -10.37
CA HIS A 157 12.27 -19.70 -9.70
C HIS A 157 13.30 -20.40 -10.63
N GLU A 158 13.15 -20.30 -11.95
CA GLU A 158 14.07 -20.83 -12.96
C GLU A 158 15.14 -19.79 -13.37
N GLY A 159 15.05 -18.54 -12.88
CA GLY A 159 15.95 -17.44 -13.23
C GLY A 159 15.54 -16.66 -14.49
N THR A 160 14.35 -16.90 -15.04
CA THR A 160 13.81 -16.12 -16.16
C THR A 160 13.33 -14.76 -15.66
N THR A 161 13.83 -13.69 -16.27
CA THR A 161 13.39 -12.31 -15.98
C THR A 161 11.97 -12.07 -16.52
N LEU A 162 11.04 -11.80 -15.61
CA LEU A 162 9.63 -11.51 -15.90
C LEU A 162 9.38 -10.01 -16.04
N LEU A 163 9.98 -9.21 -15.15
CA LEU A 163 9.86 -7.76 -15.12
C LEU A 163 11.24 -7.13 -15.00
N LYS A 164 11.51 -6.03 -15.71
CA LYS A 164 12.80 -5.33 -15.66
C LYS A 164 12.67 -3.85 -15.98
N GLN A 165 13.26 -3.02 -15.14
CA GLN A 165 13.42 -1.58 -15.36
C GLN A 165 14.80 -1.13 -14.89
N ALA A 166 15.37 -0.13 -15.56
CA ALA A 166 16.67 0.43 -15.19
C ALA A 166 16.63 1.95 -15.09
N TYR A 167 17.57 2.51 -14.34
CA TYR A 167 17.63 3.92 -13.99
C TYR A 167 19.05 4.44 -14.13
N THR A 168 19.19 5.66 -14.62
CA THR A 168 20.48 6.35 -14.67
C THR A 168 20.40 7.66 -13.92
N TYR A 169 21.51 8.08 -13.34
CA TYR A 169 21.59 9.28 -12.51
C TYR A 169 22.77 10.15 -12.93
N ASP A 170 22.63 11.45 -12.71
CA ASP A 170 23.73 12.39 -12.89
C ASP A 170 24.72 12.35 -11.69
N SER A 171 25.74 13.22 -11.78
CA SER A 171 26.76 13.39 -10.74
C SER A 171 26.23 14.01 -9.43
N LYS A 172 25.04 14.63 -9.45
CA LYS A 172 24.41 15.28 -8.29
C LYS A 172 23.43 14.37 -7.54
N GLY A 173 23.11 13.18 -8.06
CA GLY A 173 22.13 12.30 -7.42
C GLY A 173 20.79 12.20 -8.16
N GLN A 174 20.59 12.96 -9.23
CA GLN A 174 19.28 13.18 -9.83
C GLN A 174 18.99 12.15 -10.92
N LEU A 175 17.75 11.64 -11.00
CA LEU A 175 17.32 10.64 -11.98
C LEU A 175 17.27 11.27 -13.37
N ILE A 176 18.07 10.81 -14.33
CA ILE A 176 18.11 11.41 -15.68
C ILE A 176 17.48 10.52 -16.75
N GLU A 177 17.43 9.20 -16.57
CA GLU A 177 16.71 8.33 -17.51
C GLU A 177 16.03 7.18 -16.79
N VAL A 178 14.87 6.81 -17.33
CA VAL A 178 14.16 5.56 -17.01
C VAL A 178 14.16 4.71 -18.26
N ILE A 179 14.64 3.47 -18.14
CA ILE A 179 14.78 2.52 -19.24
C ILE A 179 13.87 1.33 -18.98
N GLY A 180 13.06 0.98 -19.99
CA GLY A 180 12.18 -0.18 -20.00
C GLY A 180 12.49 -1.12 -21.14
N TYR A 181 11.72 -2.21 -21.22
CA TYR A 181 11.92 -3.27 -22.21
C TYR A 181 10.61 -3.70 -22.91
N PRO A 182 9.81 -2.75 -23.46
CA PRO A 182 8.60 -3.10 -24.19
C PRO A 182 8.94 -3.98 -25.40
N GLN A 183 8.12 -4.96 -25.73
CA GLN A 183 8.42 -5.96 -26.78
C GLN A 183 9.78 -6.67 -26.58
N ASN A 184 10.26 -6.75 -25.34
CA ASN A 184 11.59 -7.25 -24.99
C ASN A 184 12.75 -6.47 -25.67
N GLN A 185 12.51 -5.22 -26.05
CA GLN A 185 13.51 -4.33 -26.64
C GLN A 185 13.78 -3.16 -25.70
N LYS A 186 15.06 -2.87 -25.45
CA LYS A 186 15.46 -1.74 -24.61
C LYS A 186 14.95 -0.43 -25.19
N SER A 187 14.21 0.34 -24.39
CA SER A 187 13.69 1.66 -24.74
C SER A 187 13.92 2.65 -23.60
N ILE A 188 14.24 3.90 -23.93
CA ILE A 188 14.27 4.99 -22.95
C ILE A 188 12.82 5.47 -22.78
N LEU A 189 12.23 5.17 -21.63
CA LEU A 189 10.84 5.49 -21.34
C LEU A 189 10.65 6.97 -21.00
N SER A 190 11.66 7.59 -20.39
CA SER A 190 11.67 9.03 -20.06
C SER A 190 13.09 9.51 -19.83
N GLN A 191 13.38 10.73 -20.24
CA GLN A 191 14.59 11.47 -19.85
C GLN A 191 14.22 12.74 -19.09
N TYR A 192 15.03 13.10 -18.12
CA TYR A 192 14.81 14.23 -17.22
C TYR A 192 16.02 15.16 -17.22
N GLU A 193 15.76 16.47 -17.27
CA GLU A 193 16.77 17.50 -17.05
C GLU A 193 16.35 18.43 -15.92
N TYR A 194 17.34 18.90 -15.15
CA TYR A 194 17.14 19.73 -13.97
C TYR A 194 17.84 21.08 -14.13
N ASP A 195 17.26 22.11 -13.51
CA ASP A 195 17.91 23.42 -13.41
C ASP A 195 19.08 23.42 -12.40
N ASN A 196 19.76 24.57 -12.28
CA ASN A 196 20.90 24.70 -11.37
C ASN A 196 20.53 24.56 -9.88
N PHE A 197 19.25 24.68 -9.53
CA PHE A 197 18.71 24.48 -8.18
C PHE A 197 18.25 23.04 -7.94
N GLY A 198 18.33 22.18 -8.96
CA GLY A 198 17.94 20.79 -8.89
C GLY A 198 16.44 20.54 -9.09
N ARG A 199 15.71 21.49 -9.66
CA ARG A 199 14.27 21.34 -9.98
C ARG A 199 14.10 20.81 -11.40
N LEU A 200 13.11 19.94 -11.61
CA LEU A 200 12.84 19.31 -12.91
C LEU A 200 12.35 20.36 -13.92
N CYS A 201 13.13 20.63 -14.96
CA CYS A 201 12.80 21.67 -15.95
C CYS A 201 12.45 21.11 -17.33
N LYS A 202 12.77 19.84 -17.62
CA LYS A 202 12.46 19.22 -18.91
C LYS A 202 12.25 17.72 -18.80
N ILE A 203 11.24 17.23 -19.49
CA ILE A 203 10.95 15.80 -19.66
C ILE A 203 10.94 15.51 -21.16
N THR A 204 11.67 14.48 -21.59
CA THR A 204 11.63 13.96 -22.97
C THR A 204 11.06 12.54 -22.94
N ASP A 205 10.03 12.30 -23.75
CA ASP A 205 9.37 11.00 -23.86
C ASP A 205 10.13 10.03 -24.81
N PRO A 206 9.67 8.79 -24.98
CA PRO A 206 10.31 7.80 -25.88
C PRO A 206 10.31 8.20 -27.35
N PHE A 207 9.42 9.10 -27.74
CA PHE A 207 9.21 9.58 -29.11
C PHE A 207 9.93 10.91 -29.37
N ASN A 208 10.78 11.36 -28.44
CA ASN A 208 11.50 12.64 -28.44
C ASN A 208 10.59 13.87 -28.35
N GLN A 209 9.38 13.71 -27.84
CA GLN A 209 8.52 14.83 -27.50
C GLN A 209 8.97 15.45 -26.19
N VAL A 210 9.06 16.78 -26.19
CA VAL A 210 9.64 17.54 -25.09
C VAL A 210 8.54 18.32 -24.38
N SER A 211 8.54 18.23 -23.06
CA SER A 211 7.76 19.10 -22.20
C SER A 211 8.68 19.85 -21.25
N GLU A 212 8.46 21.15 -21.07
CA GLU A 212 9.35 22.04 -20.32
C GLU A 212 8.62 22.69 -19.13
N THR A 213 9.36 23.00 -18.08
CA THR A 213 8.91 23.78 -16.92
C THR A 213 9.90 24.89 -16.65
N ILE A 214 9.43 26.12 -16.69
CA ILE A 214 10.19 27.34 -16.42
C ILE A 214 9.76 27.87 -15.06
N TYR A 215 10.72 28.03 -14.15
CA TYR A 215 10.51 28.60 -12.82
C TYR A 215 10.92 30.08 -12.82
N ASP A 216 9.98 30.96 -12.49
CA ASP A 216 10.23 32.40 -12.31
C ASP A 216 10.26 32.73 -10.81
N ASP A 217 11.45 32.60 -10.22
CA ASP A 217 11.68 32.92 -8.80
C ASP A 217 11.71 34.42 -8.51
N GLN A 218 11.65 35.29 -9.54
CA GLN A 218 11.65 36.74 -9.37
C GLN A 218 10.26 37.34 -9.58
N TYR A 219 9.25 36.51 -9.84
CA TYR A 219 7.89 36.96 -10.05
C TYR A 219 7.34 37.71 -8.83
N ILE A 220 6.81 38.90 -9.07
CA ILE A 220 6.10 39.71 -8.09
C ILE A 220 4.62 39.71 -8.48
N ASN A 221 3.78 39.19 -7.60
CA ASN A 221 2.34 39.13 -7.85
C ASN A 221 1.69 40.53 -7.82
N GLU A 222 0.41 40.61 -8.18
CA GLU A 222 -0.37 41.86 -8.20
C GLU A 222 -0.44 42.58 -6.83
N ARG A 223 -0.09 41.88 -5.75
CA ARG A 223 -0.03 42.43 -4.38
C ARG A 223 1.36 42.90 -3.97
N GLY A 224 2.33 42.91 -4.89
CA GLY A 224 3.71 43.32 -4.61
C GLY A 224 4.52 42.27 -3.82
N GLN A 225 4.07 41.02 -3.75
CA GLN A 225 4.75 39.96 -3.02
C GLN A 225 5.59 39.11 -3.97
N LYS A 226 6.80 38.77 -3.55
CA LYS A 226 7.65 37.80 -4.26
C LYS A 226 7.12 36.39 -4.01
N VAL A 227 6.67 35.72 -5.06
CA VAL A 227 6.08 34.37 -5.00
C VAL A 227 6.58 33.51 -6.15
N GLU A 228 6.45 32.19 -6.03
CA GLU A 228 6.77 31.27 -7.12
C GLU A 228 5.76 31.43 -8.26
N LYS A 229 6.27 31.46 -9.50
CA LYS A 229 5.48 31.28 -10.71
C LYS A 229 6.13 30.20 -11.57
N ARG A 230 5.32 29.27 -12.07
CA ARG A 230 5.76 28.20 -12.98
C ARG A 230 5.05 28.34 -14.32
N LEU A 231 5.78 28.13 -15.41
CA LEU A 231 5.23 28.02 -16.76
C LEU A 231 5.59 26.64 -17.31
N GLN A 232 4.59 25.80 -17.51
CA GLN A 232 4.75 24.50 -18.15
C GLN A 232 4.38 24.62 -19.64
N VAL A 233 5.17 24.02 -20.51
CA VAL A 233 4.94 24.00 -21.96
C VAL A 233 4.92 22.56 -22.44
N ASN A 234 3.82 22.13 -23.06
CA ASN A 234 3.69 20.77 -23.59
C ASN A 234 4.30 20.66 -25.02
N PRO A 235 4.40 19.46 -25.60
CA PRO A 235 4.97 19.24 -26.93
C PRO A 235 4.26 19.97 -28.10
N LEU A 236 3.01 20.43 -27.91
CA LEU A 236 2.30 21.26 -28.89
C LEU A 236 2.49 22.77 -28.67
N GLY A 237 3.25 23.16 -27.63
CA GLY A 237 3.48 24.54 -27.24
C GLY A 237 2.36 25.15 -26.40
N HIS A 238 1.37 24.37 -25.95
CA HIS A 238 0.34 24.88 -25.04
C HIS A 238 0.95 25.12 -23.66
N GLN A 239 0.51 26.19 -23.02
CA GLN A 239 1.10 26.75 -21.82
C GLN A 239 0.17 26.59 -20.63
N THR A 240 0.68 26.09 -19.51
CA THR A 240 0.02 26.13 -18.20
C THR A 240 0.84 27.01 -17.27
N GLU A 241 0.29 28.16 -16.91
CA GLU A 241 0.86 29.09 -15.94
C GLU A 241 0.27 28.82 -14.56
N GLU A 242 1.12 28.63 -13.57
CA GLU A 242 0.78 28.38 -12.17
C GLU A 242 1.38 29.48 -11.31
N THR A 243 0.59 30.07 -10.42
CA THR A 243 1.05 31.09 -9.47
C THR A 243 0.73 30.66 -8.05
N PHE A 244 1.70 30.85 -7.16
CA PHE A 244 1.61 30.46 -5.75
C PHE A 244 1.41 31.66 -4.84
N ASP A 245 0.88 31.43 -3.64
CA ASP A 245 0.94 32.41 -2.56
C ASP A 245 2.27 32.31 -1.78
N PRO A 246 2.57 33.25 -0.85
CA PRO A 246 3.79 33.19 -0.05
C PRO A 246 3.92 31.97 0.88
N ALA A 247 2.82 31.23 1.12
CA ALA A 247 2.81 30.01 1.90
C ALA A 247 3.03 28.75 1.04
N GLY A 248 3.11 28.90 -0.29
CA GLY A 248 3.34 27.82 -1.24
C GLY A 248 2.07 27.14 -1.75
N HIS A 249 0.88 27.71 -1.51
CA HIS A 249 -0.36 27.17 -2.06
C HIS A 249 -0.58 27.64 -3.51
N LEU A 250 -1.04 26.75 -4.38
CA LEU A 250 -1.39 27.07 -5.77
C LEU A 250 -2.68 27.91 -5.82
N VAL A 251 -2.56 29.20 -6.14
CA VAL A 251 -3.69 30.14 -6.12
C VAL A 251 -4.26 30.46 -7.50
N LYS A 252 -3.49 30.26 -8.57
CA LYS A 252 -3.99 30.53 -9.93
C LYS A 252 -3.41 29.56 -10.94
N ILE A 253 -4.27 29.02 -11.79
CA ILE A 253 -3.90 28.20 -12.95
C ILE A 253 -4.49 28.87 -14.19
N THR A 254 -3.67 29.07 -15.22
CA THR A 254 -4.10 29.62 -16.51
C THR A 254 -3.56 28.76 -17.63
N ARG A 255 -4.45 28.21 -18.47
CA ARG A 255 -4.08 27.41 -19.65
C ARG A 255 -4.28 28.25 -20.91
N LYS A 256 -3.26 28.27 -21.78
CA LYS A 256 -3.27 28.98 -23.06
C LYS A 256 -2.78 28.07 -24.17
N ASN A 257 -3.25 28.29 -25.39
CA ASN A 257 -2.63 27.64 -26.55
C ASN A 257 -1.29 28.30 -26.89
N ASN A 258 -0.56 27.76 -27.87
CA ASN A 258 0.76 28.27 -28.28
C ASN A 258 0.70 29.73 -28.80
N GLY A 259 -0.46 30.19 -29.26
CA GLY A 259 -0.70 31.58 -29.67
C GLY A 259 -1.04 32.53 -28.52
N GLY A 260 -1.06 32.05 -27.26
CA GLY A 260 -1.42 32.84 -26.08
C GLY A 260 -2.92 33.03 -25.86
N LYS A 261 -3.79 32.38 -26.66
CA LYS A 261 -5.24 32.41 -26.48
C LYS A 261 -5.60 31.68 -25.19
N LEU A 262 -6.42 32.30 -24.34
CA LEU A 262 -6.90 31.71 -23.09
C LEU A 262 -7.84 30.53 -23.37
N LEU A 263 -7.58 29.38 -22.73
CA LEU A 263 -8.36 28.15 -22.86
C LEU A 263 -9.11 27.81 -21.58
N ALA A 264 -8.45 27.95 -20.43
CA ALA A 264 -9.04 27.72 -19.12
C ALA A 264 -8.35 28.58 -18.07
N GLU A 265 -9.08 28.97 -17.03
CA GLU A 265 -8.53 29.72 -15.89
C GLU A 265 -9.25 29.31 -14.61
N SER A 266 -8.48 29.11 -13.54
CA SER A 266 -9.03 28.96 -12.19
C SER A 266 -8.21 29.74 -11.16
N GLU A 267 -8.91 30.20 -10.11
CA GLU A 267 -8.33 30.91 -8.98
C GLU A 267 -8.81 30.26 -7.67
N SER A 268 -7.88 29.86 -6.81
CA SER A 268 -8.13 29.22 -5.51
C SER A 268 -7.79 30.17 -4.36
N PHE A 269 -8.60 30.10 -3.31
CA PHE A 269 -8.48 30.93 -2.11
C PHE A 269 -8.37 30.05 -0.88
N PHE A 270 -7.43 30.39 0.00
CA PHE A 270 -7.13 29.62 1.19
C PHE A 270 -7.37 30.44 2.46
N ASP A 271 -7.80 29.78 3.54
CA ASP A 271 -7.81 30.39 4.87
C ASP A 271 -6.40 30.41 5.49
N SER A 272 -6.29 30.94 6.71
CA SER A 272 -5.01 31.00 7.44
C SER A 272 -4.45 29.63 7.87
N LEU A 273 -5.22 28.56 7.72
CA LEU A 273 -4.81 27.18 8.00
C LEU A 273 -4.42 26.41 6.73
N GLY A 274 -4.54 27.04 5.55
CA GLY A 274 -4.25 26.41 4.26
C GLY A 274 -5.44 25.63 3.66
N ASN A 275 -6.65 25.76 4.21
CA ASN A 275 -7.82 25.08 3.65
C ASN A 275 -8.37 25.87 2.44
N LYS A 276 -8.63 25.20 1.31
CA LYS A 276 -9.19 25.82 0.11
C LYS A 276 -10.66 26.21 0.33
N THR A 277 -10.93 27.47 0.68
CA THR A 277 -12.28 27.99 1.02
C THR A 277 -13.11 28.37 -0.20
N ARG A 278 -12.47 28.72 -1.32
CA ARG A 278 -13.17 29.09 -2.55
C ARG A 278 -12.32 28.76 -3.76
N GLU A 279 -12.99 28.37 -4.84
CA GLU A 279 -12.40 28.21 -6.16
C GLU A 279 -13.32 28.86 -7.19
N LYS A 280 -12.74 29.69 -8.06
CA LYS A 280 -13.43 30.34 -9.18
C LYS A 280 -12.85 29.77 -10.47
N THR A 281 -13.71 29.22 -11.32
CA THR A 281 -13.30 28.66 -12.61
C THR A 281 -14.02 29.39 -13.73
N SER A 282 -13.25 29.99 -14.64
CA SER A 282 -13.77 30.67 -15.82
C SER A 282 -14.26 29.63 -16.84
N VAL A 283 -15.53 29.75 -17.25
CA VAL A 283 -16.15 28.93 -18.29
C VAL A 283 -15.94 29.63 -19.63
N ILE A 284 -15.13 29.02 -20.49
CA ILE A 284 -14.61 29.65 -21.70
C ILE A 284 -14.92 28.78 -22.92
N PRO A 285 -16.03 29.03 -23.64
CA PRO A 285 -16.24 28.46 -24.98
C PRO A 285 -15.42 29.21 -26.03
N SER A 286 -14.63 28.49 -26.82
CA SER A 286 -13.92 29.05 -27.99
C SER A 286 -13.03 30.27 -27.71
N GLY A 287 -12.58 30.48 -26.47
CA GLY A 287 -11.73 31.60 -26.04
C GLY A 287 -12.46 32.83 -25.51
N GLU A 288 -13.80 32.82 -25.46
CA GLU A 288 -14.60 33.90 -24.88
C GLU A 288 -15.06 33.53 -23.47
N HIS A 289 -15.01 34.45 -22.51
CA HIS A 289 -15.53 34.21 -21.17
C HIS A 289 -17.07 34.22 -21.20
N LEU A 290 -17.70 33.11 -20.81
CA LEU A 290 -19.16 32.98 -20.74
C LEU A 290 -19.69 33.30 -19.34
N LYS A 291 -19.08 32.66 -18.32
CA LYS A 291 -19.47 32.78 -16.90
C LYS A 291 -18.35 32.30 -16.00
N THR A 292 -18.50 32.47 -14.70
CA THR A 292 -17.60 31.89 -13.69
C THR A 292 -18.37 30.87 -12.85
N PHE A 293 -17.86 29.64 -12.78
CA PHE A 293 -18.32 28.62 -11.85
C PHE A 293 -17.60 28.79 -10.52
N ILE A 294 -18.33 28.80 -9.40
CA ILE A 294 -17.75 29.05 -8.07
C ILE A 294 -18.08 27.87 -7.17
N THR A 295 -17.02 27.24 -6.63
CA THR A 295 -17.11 26.27 -5.54
C THR A 295 -16.70 26.96 -4.24
N GLU A 296 -17.54 26.90 -3.22
CA GLU A 296 -17.23 27.41 -1.88
C GLU A 296 -17.19 26.28 -0.86
N ARG A 297 -16.26 26.36 0.08
CA ARG A 297 -16.05 25.38 1.14
C ARG A 297 -15.95 26.10 2.47
N SER A 298 -16.61 25.56 3.49
CA SER A 298 -16.42 25.99 4.88
C SER A 298 -15.80 24.86 5.67
N TYR A 299 -14.96 25.21 6.63
CA TYR A 299 -14.21 24.26 7.45
C TYR A 299 -14.45 24.58 8.92
N GLY A 300 -14.59 23.52 9.71
CA GLY A 300 -14.71 23.59 11.15
C GLY A 300 -13.37 23.44 11.87
N THR A 301 -13.48 23.18 13.17
CA THR A 301 -12.43 22.56 13.99
C THR A 301 -11.87 21.33 13.26
N GLY A 302 -10.57 21.10 13.34
CA GLY A 302 -9.93 19.98 12.62
C GLY A 302 -9.55 20.21 11.15
N SER A 303 -9.81 21.39 10.55
CA SER A 303 -9.84 21.54 9.08
C SER A 303 -10.84 20.57 8.41
N GLN A 304 -11.89 20.19 9.15
CA GLN A 304 -12.93 19.28 8.67
C GLN A 304 -13.92 20.06 7.79
N LEU A 305 -14.22 19.53 6.60
CA LEU A 305 -15.13 20.16 5.65
C LEU A 305 -16.56 20.20 6.22
N GLN A 306 -17.06 21.36 6.60
CA GLN A 306 -18.43 21.53 7.13
C GLN A 306 -19.46 21.72 6.02
N SER A 307 -19.10 22.37 4.92
CA SER A 307 -19.98 22.51 3.77
C SER A 307 -19.21 22.66 2.47
N ILE A 308 -19.81 22.19 1.39
CA ILE A 308 -19.37 22.48 0.02
C ILE A 308 -20.57 22.96 -0.81
N THR A 309 -20.43 24.12 -1.44
CA THR A 309 -21.44 24.73 -2.30
C THR A 309 -20.93 24.81 -3.73
N TYR A 310 -21.60 24.11 -4.64
CA TYR A 310 -21.36 24.20 -6.07
C TYR A 310 -22.23 25.28 -6.71
N ALA A 311 -21.67 26.00 -7.70
CA ALA A 311 -22.30 27.14 -8.37
C ALA A 311 -22.80 28.23 -7.40
N ALA A 312 -22.01 28.57 -6.37
CA ALA A 312 -22.42 29.39 -5.21
C ALA A 312 -23.04 30.77 -5.54
N SER A 313 -22.76 31.33 -6.73
CA SER A 313 -23.31 32.61 -7.17
C SER A 313 -24.50 32.48 -8.14
N SER A 314 -25.11 31.29 -8.26
CA SER A 314 -26.25 31.05 -9.13
C SER A 314 -27.52 30.69 -8.36
N PRO A 315 -28.72 30.91 -8.95
CA PRO A 315 -29.99 30.48 -8.35
C PRO A 315 -30.08 28.97 -8.11
N GLU A 316 -29.29 28.18 -8.85
CA GLU A 316 -29.20 26.72 -8.76
C GLU A 316 -28.16 26.24 -7.74
N ALA A 317 -27.50 27.13 -6.98
CA ALA A 317 -26.44 26.74 -6.04
C ALA A 317 -26.83 25.55 -5.15
N LYS A 318 -25.91 24.57 -5.01
CA LYS A 318 -26.14 23.38 -4.19
C LYS A 318 -25.08 23.21 -3.10
N THR A 319 -25.48 23.37 -1.84
CA THR A 319 -24.71 23.15 -0.62
C THR A 319 -24.93 21.78 0.04
N THR A 320 -23.91 20.93 0.06
CA THR A 320 -23.88 19.75 0.95
C THR A 320 -23.22 20.14 2.27
N THR A 321 -23.81 19.75 3.41
CA THR A 321 -23.20 19.97 4.74
C THR A 321 -22.85 18.65 5.42
N PHE A 322 -21.84 18.72 6.28
CA PHE A 322 -21.30 17.59 7.02
C PHE A 322 -21.17 17.96 8.49
N SER A 323 -21.54 17.03 9.36
CA SER A 323 -21.38 17.16 10.81
C SER A 323 -20.52 16.02 11.31
N TYR A 324 -19.66 16.31 12.28
CA TYR A 324 -18.69 15.36 12.83
C TYR A 324 -18.89 15.23 14.35
N ASN A 325 -18.53 14.07 14.90
CA ASN A 325 -18.41 13.91 16.34
C ASN A 325 -17.11 14.59 16.85
N CYS A 326 -16.84 14.53 18.16
CA CYS A 326 -15.62 15.11 18.74
C CYS A 326 -14.32 14.38 18.38
N TYR A 327 -14.40 13.25 17.68
CA TYR A 327 -13.27 12.45 17.19
C TYR A 327 -12.98 12.68 15.71
N GLY A 328 -13.85 13.43 15.01
CA GLY A 328 -13.74 13.72 13.59
C GLY A 328 -14.41 12.70 12.68
N ASP A 329 -15.18 11.76 13.22
CA ASP A 329 -15.98 10.86 12.41
C ASP A 329 -17.24 11.57 11.90
N LEU A 330 -17.57 11.36 10.61
CA LEU A 330 -18.77 11.91 9.98
C LEU A 330 -20.01 11.30 10.63
N ILE A 331 -20.87 12.10 11.26
CA ILE A 331 -22.13 11.63 11.87
C ILE A 331 -23.36 11.96 11.04
N GLU A 332 -23.32 13.03 10.24
CA GLU A 332 -24.41 13.42 9.35
C GLU A 332 -23.88 14.02 8.06
N LYS A 333 -24.47 13.60 6.93
CA LYS A 333 -24.31 14.24 5.61
C LYS A 333 -25.68 14.72 5.14
N HIS A 334 -25.83 16.02 4.92
CA HIS A 334 -27.07 16.63 4.47
C HIS A 334 -26.92 17.19 3.05
N GLN A 335 -27.58 16.56 2.08
CA GLN A 335 -27.60 17.02 0.69
C GLN A 335 -28.68 18.10 0.48
N VAL A 336 -28.50 19.01 -0.49
CA VAL A 336 -29.51 20.04 -0.80
C VAL A 336 -30.84 19.44 -1.15
N GLY A 337 -31.90 20.00 -0.56
CA GLY A 337 -33.30 19.62 -0.79
C GLY A 337 -33.67 18.23 -0.26
N SER A 338 -32.73 17.50 0.35
CA SER A 338 -33.07 16.37 1.21
C SER A 338 -33.81 16.87 2.45
N LYS A 339 -34.88 16.17 2.87
CA LYS A 339 -35.67 16.55 4.06
C LYS A 339 -35.04 16.05 5.36
N ALA A 340 -34.11 15.10 5.28
CA ALA A 340 -33.36 14.59 6.42
C ALA A 340 -31.96 14.14 5.96
N PRO A 341 -30.97 14.16 6.86
CA PRO A 341 -29.61 13.76 6.55
C PRO A 341 -29.47 12.23 6.41
N ILE A 342 -28.36 11.82 5.81
CA ILE A 342 -27.80 10.48 6.01
C ILE A 342 -27.06 10.51 7.34
N SER A 343 -27.44 9.64 8.27
CA SER A 343 -26.81 9.52 9.58
C SER A 343 -25.88 8.31 9.63
N TYR A 344 -24.76 8.50 10.30
CA TYR A 344 -23.71 7.50 10.49
C TYR A 344 -23.52 7.28 11.99
N LYS A 345 -23.37 6.03 12.41
CA LYS A 345 -23.05 5.69 13.80
C LYS A 345 -21.88 4.73 13.85
N TYR A 346 -21.08 4.90 14.89
CA TYR A 346 -19.87 4.13 15.14
C TYR A 346 -20.05 3.30 16.40
N ASP A 347 -19.45 2.12 16.43
CA ASP A 347 -19.36 1.31 17.65
C ASP A 347 -18.36 1.90 18.65
N ASP A 348 -18.26 1.27 19.83
CA ASP A 348 -17.31 1.65 20.90
C ASP A 348 -15.83 1.38 20.55
N GLN A 349 -15.54 0.99 19.30
CA GLN A 349 -14.18 0.85 18.76
C GLN A 349 -13.92 1.83 17.60
N GLY A 350 -14.87 2.70 17.27
CA GLY A 350 -14.75 3.66 16.16
C GLY A 350 -15.03 3.06 14.77
N ASN A 351 -15.50 1.83 14.66
CA ASN A 351 -15.90 1.27 13.37
C ASN A 351 -17.33 1.71 13.01
N LEU A 352 -17.59 2.03 11.74
CA LEU A 352 -18.92 2.43 11.26
C LEU A 352 -19.92 1.27 11.39
N CYS A 353 -20.77 1.26 12.40
CA CYS A 353 -21.71 0.16 12.65
C CYS A 353 -23.09 0.35 12.01
N SER A 354 -23.44 1.59 11.62
CA SER A 354 -24.76 1.88 11.03
C SER A 354 -24.74 3.07 10.08
N ILE A 355 -25.47 2.94 8.96
CA ILE A 355 -25.80 4.03 8.03
C ILE A 355 -27.32 4.07 7.90
N SER A 356 -27.95 5.22 8.10
CA SER A 356 -29.41 5.35 8.02
C SER A 356 -29.88 6.62 7.33
N TYR A 357 -30.96 6.53 6.56
CA TYR A 357 -31.57 7.64 5.83
C TYR A 357 -33.05 7.35 5.55
N PRO A 358 -33.93 8.35 5.44
CA PRO A 358 -35.32 8.10 5.06
C PRO A 358 -35.44 7.73 3.58
N ASP A 359 -36.38 6.85 3.25
CA ASP A 359 -36.86 6.69 1.89
C ASP A 359 -37.82 7.83 1.47
N GLN A 360 -38.34 7.76 0.25
CA GLN A 360 -39.31 8.74 -0.26
C GLN A 360 -40.61 8.81 0.55
N SER A 361 -40.98 7.72 1.25
CA SER A 361 -42.14 7.65 2.14
C SER A 361 -41.88 8.16 3.56
N LYS A 362 -40.64 8.63 3.82
CA LYS A 362 -40.11 9.02 5.14
C LYS A 362 -39.89 7.87 6.10
N LYS A 363 -39.94 6.61 5.65
CA LYS A 363 -39.54 5.46 6.45
C LYS A 363 -38.02 5.47 6.58
N LEU A 364 -37.51 5.39 7.81
CA LEU A 364 -36.07 5.28 8.05
C LEU A 364 -35.56 3.91 7.57
N LEU A 365 -34.66 3.94 6.59
CA LEU A 365 -33.88 2.79 6.15
C LEU A 365 -32.58 2.76 6.95
N THR A 366 -32.14 1.57 7.37
CA THR A 366 -30.91 1.40 8.17
C THR A 366 -30.13 0.20 7.68
N HIS A 367 -28.87 0.42 7.34
CA HIS A 367 -27.87 -0.60 7.07
C HIS A 367 -27.02 -0.79 8.31
N GLN A 368 -26.68 -2.03 8.66
CA GLN A 368 -25.88 -2.38 9.83
C GLN A 368 -24.64 -3.15 9.42
N LEU A 369 -23.50 -2.84 10.03
CA LEU A 369 -22.22 -3.48 9.77
C LEU A 369 -21.69 -4.14 11.05
N SER A 370 -20.94 -5.22 10.90
CA SER A 370 -20.26 -5.93 11.98
C SER A 370 -18.82 -6.23 11.58
N TYR A 371 -17.93 -6.24 12.56
CA TYR A 371 -16.49 -6.32 12.36
C TYR A 371 -15.85 -7.45 13.18
N ASP A 372 -14.69 -7.93 12.75
CA ASP A 372 -13.78 -8.71 13.60
C ASP A 372 -12.86 -7.78 14.43
N ASN A 373 -11.99 -8.34 15.27
CA ASN A 373 -11.10 -7.51 16.11
C ASN A 373 -10.02 -6.78 15.29
N LYS A 374 -9.80 -7.12 14.02
CA LYS A 374 -8.91 -6.35 13.12
C LYS A 374 -9.62 -5.22 12.39
N GLY A 375 -10.95 -5.10 12.52
CA GLY A 375 -11.75 -4.12 11.78
C GLY A 375 -12.12 -4.59 10.37
N ASN A 376 -12.00 -5.89 10.06
CA ASN A 376 -12.52 -6.45 8.82
C ASN A 376 -14.05 -6.59 8.92
N ILE A 377 -14.80 -6.19 7.89
CA ILE A 377 -16.27 -6.33 7.86
C ILE A 377 -16.64 -7.81 7.75
N THR A 378 -17.30 -8.38 8.76
CA THR A 378 -17.75 -9.78 8.77
C THR A 378 -19.20 -9.94 8.34
N LYS A 379 -20.01 -8.89 8.48
CA LYS A 379 -21.42 -8.91 8.10
C LYS A 379 -21.93 -7.51 7.73
N VAL A 380 -22.78 -7.46 6.71
CA VAL A 380 -23.60 -6.28 6.37
C VAL A 380 -25.06 -6.72 6.30
N LYS A 381 -25.95 -6.04 7.03
CA LYS A 381 -27.41 -6.19 6.90
C LYS A 381 -27.96 -4.93 6.27
N LEU A 382 -28.50 -5.04 5.07
CA LEU A 382 -29.06 -3.93 4.32
C LEU A 382 -30.51 -3.66 4.73
N ALA A 383 -30.97 -2.43 4.49
CA ALA A 383 -32.35 -2.02 4.73
C ALA A 383 -33.38 -2.74 3.83
N THR A 384 -32.92 -3.40 2.76
CA THR A 384 -33.71 -4.26 1.86
C THR A 384 -33.88 -5.68 2.40
N ASP A 385 -33.49 -5.94 3.65
CA ASP A 385 -33.42 -7.24 4.32
C ASP A 385 -32.39 -8.23 3.73
N GLN A 386 -31.66 -7.82 2.69
CA GLN A 386 -30.50 -8.56 2.18
C GLN A 386 -29.35 -8.55 3.20
N GLN A 387 -28.59 -9.65 3.26
CA GLN A 387 -27.43 -9.79 4.14
C GLN A 387 -26.23 -10.28 3.37
N LEU A 388 -25.06 -9.72 3.68
CA LEU A 388 -23.77 -10.14 3.17
C LEU A 388 -22.94 -10.63 4.35
N LYS A 389 -22.24 -11.76 4.20
CA LYS A 389 -21.32 -12.30 5.21
C LYS A 389 -19.96 -12.59 4.61
N TYR A 390 -18.93 -12.34 5.40
CA TYR A 390 -17.54 -12.51 5.02
C TYR A 390 -16.79 -13.30 6.08
N SER A 391 -15.73 -13.98 5.65
CA SER A 391 -14.70 -14.49 6.55
C SER A 391 -13.32 -14.21 5.96
N PHE A 392 -12.30 -14.18 6.81
CA PHE A 392 -10.95 -13.83 6.40
C PHE A 392 -9.94 -14.83 6.95
N ASN A 393 -8.81 -14.99 6.25
CA ASN A 393 -7.66 -15.73 6.75
C ASN A 393 -6.80 -14.86 7.70
N ALA A 394 -5.68 -15.43 8.17
CA ALA A 394 -4.73 -14.74 9.06
C ALA A 394 -4.15 -13.43 8.48
N ASN A 395 -4.16 -13.31 7.15
CA ASN A 395 -3.64 -12.16 6.40
C ASN A 395 -4.73 -11.13 6.07
N SER A 396 -5.92 -11.23 6.68
CA SER A 396 -7.09 -10.38 6.40
C SER A 396 -7.55 -10.47 4.93
N GLN A 397 -7.30 -11.60 4.26
CA GLN A 397 -7.77 -11.83 2.90
C GLN A 397 -9.11 -12.59 2.93
N PRO A 398 -10.12 -12.19 2.14
CA PRO A 398 -11.45 -12.78 2.21
C PRO A 398 -11.45 -14.23 1.74
N LEU A 399 -11.95 -15.17 2.55
CA LEU A 399 -12.10 -16.57 2.18
C LEU A 399 -13.43 -16.87 1.48
N PHE A 400 -14.47 -16.08 1.77
CA PHE A 400 -15.72 -16.13 1.04
C PHE A 400 -16.54 -14.85 1.21
N GLU A 401 -17.49 -14.68 0.29
CA GLU A 401 -18.62 -13.77 0.38
C GLU A 401 -19.92 -14.56 0.20
N GLU A 402 -20.83 -14.50 1.17
CA GLU A 402 -22.17 -15.10 1.09
C GLU A 402 -23.21 -13.99 1.05
N ILE A 403 -24.09 -14.03 0.05
CA ILE A 403 -25.19 -13.07 -0.12
C ILE A 403 -26.49 -13.82 0.11
N GLN A 404 -27.32 -13.28 1.01
CA GLN A 404 -28.67 -13.74 1.30
C GLN A 404 -29.67 -12.67 0.85
N ASP A 405 -30.67 -13.09 0.07
CA ASP A 405 -31.78 -12.27 -0.38
C ASP A 405 -33.12 -13.02 -0.26
N ALA A 406 -34.18 -12.49 -0.86
CA ALA A 406 -35.53 -13.07 -0.79
C ALA A 406 -35.65 -14.46 -1.45
N PHE A 407 -34.68 -14.87 -2.28
CA PHE A 407 -34.69 -16.12 -3.04
C PHE A 407 -33.78 -17.19 -2.43
N GLY A 408 -33.09 -16.88 -1.33
CA GLY A 408 -32.18 -17.79 -0.63
C GLY A 408 -30.78 -17.19 -0.49
N PHE A 409 -29.77 -18.04 -0.34
CA PHE A 409 -28.38 -17.63 -0.25
C PHE A 409 -27.55 -18.20 -1.40
N TYR A 410 -26.48 -17.50 -1.75
CA TYR A 410 -25.43 -17.97 -2.65
C TYR A 410 -24.08 -17.44 -2.18
N LYS A 411 -23.00 -18.10 -2.60
CA LYS A 411 -21.67 -17.87 -2.05
C LYS A 411 -20.61 -17.88 -3.14
N LEU A 412 -19.61 -17.00 -3.00
CA LEU A 412 -18.31 -17.10 -3.69
C LEU A 412 -17.24 -17.47 -2.68
N GLY A 413 -16.40 -18.45 -3.02
CA GLY A 413 -15.24 -18.85 -2.23
C GLY A 413 -13.93 -18.42 -2.88
N TYR A 414 -12.91 -18.17 -2.06
CA TYR A 414 -11.59 -17.77 -2.52
C TYR A 414 -10.50 -18.61 -1.85
N SER A 415 -9.50 -18.99 -2.62
CA SER A 415 -8.22 -19.47 -2.08
C SER A 415 -7.07 -18.66 -2.64
N TYR A 416 -5.97 -18.62 -1.89
CA TYR A 416 -4.80 -17.81 -2.20
C TYR A 416 -3.56 -18.68 -2.27
N ASN A 417 -2.64 -18.34 -3.16
CA ASN A 417 -1.29 -18.88 -3.07
C ASN A 417 -0.51 -18.22 -1.91
N ALA A 418 0.69 -18.70 -1.61
CA ALA A 418 1.51 -18.15 -0.52
C ALA A 418 2.05 -16.73 -0.79
N ASN A 419 1.91 -16.20 -2.01
CA ASN A 419 2.15 -14.78 -2.31
C ASN A 419 0.91 -13.91 -2.10
N GLY A 420 -0.21 -14.48 -1.65
CA GLY A 420 -1.45 -13.78 -1.41
C GLY A 420 -2.27 -13.44 -2.68
N GLN A 421 -1.93 -14.03 -3.83
CA GLN A 421 -2.72 -13.90 -5.07
C GLN A 421 -3.85 -14.93 -5.09
N ILE A 422 -5.02 -14.55 -5.62
CA ILE A 422 -6.17 -15.46 -5.74
C ILE A 422 -5.82 -16.62 -6.67
N GLN A 423 -5.76 -17.83 -6.13
CA GLN A 423 -5.47 -19.05 -6.88
C GLN A 423 -6.75 -19.73 -7.40
N GLN A 424 -7.87 -19.60 -6.68
CA GLN A 424 -9.15 -20.16 -7.08
C GLN A 424 -10.30 -19.29 -6.63
N VAL A 425 -11.31 -19.17 -7.49
CA VAL A 425 -12.63 -18.63 -7.19
C VAL A 425 -13.66 -19.76 -7.33
N GLU A 426 -14.31 -20.15 -6.24
CA GLU A 426 -15.46 -21.06 -6.23
C GLU A 426 -16.73 -20.25 -6.48
N LEU A 427 -17.54 -20.66 -7.47
CA LEU A 427 -18.75 -19.98 -7.91
C LEU A 427 -20.00 -20.51 -7.19
N PRO A 428 -21.15 -19.81 -7.29
CA PRO A 428 -22.39 -20.20 -6.61
C PRO A 428 -22.91 -21.62 -6.88
N ASP A 429 -22.61 -22.19 -8.04
CA ASP A 429 -23.01 -23.55 -8.43
C ASP A 429 -22.01 -24.64 -7.97
N GLY A 430 -20.94 -24.25 -7.25
CA GLY A 430 -19.86 -25.11 -6.77
C GLY A 430 -18.78 -25.42 -7.81
N SER A 431 -18.93 -24.90 -9.03
CA SER A 431 -17.87 -24.94 -10.05
C SER A 431 -16.78 -23.90 -9.73
N SER A 432 -15.62 -23.93 -10.38
CA SER A 432 -14.54 -22.99 -10.04
C SER A 432 -13.79 -22.41 -11.24
N ILE A 433 -13.05 -21.33 -10.95
CA ILE A 433 -12.08 -20.70 -11.85
C ILE A 433 -10.72 -20.77 -11.14
N ASN A 434 -9.73 -21.39 -11.77
CA ASN A 434 -8.38 -21.53 -11.22
C ASN A 434 -7.42 -20.63 -11.98
N TYR A 435 -6.60 -19.89 -11.23
CA TYR A 435 -5.56 -19.00 -11.73
C TYR A 435 -4.19 -19.58 -11.40
N GLN A 436 -3.36 -19.75 -12.42
CA GLN A 436 -1.96 -20.15 -12.30
C GLN A 436 -1.07 -18.98 -12.66
N TYR A 437 -0.03 -18.76 -11.87
CA TYR A 437 0.86 -17.61 -11.99
C TYR A 437 2.29 -18.01 -12.31
N GLU A 438 3.00 -17.10 -12.95
CA GLU A 438 4.44 -17.05 -13.04
C GLU A 438 4.89 -15.73 -12.41
N GLY A 439 5.24 -15.81 -11.13
CA GLY A 439 5.41 -14.65 -10.26
C GLY A 439 4.19 -13.73 -10.22
N PRO A 440 4.32 -12.43 -10.57
CA PRO A 440 3.17 -11.53 -10.58
C PRO A 440 2.24 -11.73 -11.79
N LEU A 441 2.68 -12.45 -12.83
CA LEU A 441 1.98 -12.56 -14.11
C LEU A 441 1.07 -13.79 -14.13
N VAL A 442 -0.16 -13.66 -14.63
CA VAL A 442 -1.07 -14.80 -14.80
C VAL A 442 -0.59 -15.63 -16.01
N LYS A 443 -0.44 -16.94 -15.88
CA LYS A 443 0.05 -17.82 -16.97
C LYS A 443 -1.06 -18.64 -17.59
N ARG A 444 -2.00 -19.12 -16.78
CA ARG A 444 -3.12 -19.95 -17.24
C ARG A 444 -4.34 -19.77 -16.36
N ILE A 445 -5.51 -19.77 -16.99
CA ILE A 445 -6.81 -19.75 -16.31
C ILE A 445 -7.57 -21.00 -16.73
N THR A 446 -8.16 -21.71 -15.77
CA THR A 446 -8.89 -22.96 -16.03
C THR A 446 -10.28 -22.91 -15.41
N ARG A 447 -11.30 -23.16 -16.22
CA ARG A 447 -12.69 -23.29 -15.78
C ARG A 447 -13.00 -24.74 -15.46
N LEU A 448 -13.44 -25.03 -14.25
CA LEU A 448 -13.70 -26.39 -13.75
C LEU A 448 -15.17 -26.59 -13.35
N THR A 449 -15.70 -27.79 -13.55
CA THR A 449 -16.97 -28.24 -12.93
C THR A 449 -16.82 -28.42 -11.42
N LYS A 450 -17.94 -28.65 -10.71
CA LYS A 450 -17.94 -28.97 -9.28
C LYS A 450 -17.17 -30.25 -8.95
N GLU A 451 -17.14 -31.21 -9.86
CA GLU A 451 -16.37 -32.45 -9.77
C GLU A 451 -14.90 -32.28 -10.20
N ASN A 452 -14.41 -31.02 -10.30
CA ASN A 452 -13.06 -30.66 -10.75
C ASN A 452 -12.70 -31.16 -12.16
N THR A 453 -13.68 -31.28 -13.06
CA THR A 453 -13.41 -31.60 -14.47
C THR A 453 -13.18 -30.31 -15.27
N GLU A 454 -12.13 -30.26 -16.09
CA GLU A 454 -11.84 -29.09 -16.94
C GLU A 454 -12.92 -28.91 -18.02
N LEU A 455 -13.57 -27.75 -18.02
CA LEU A 455 -14.49 -27.32 -19.09
C LEU A 455 -13.72 -26.68 -20.24
N TYR A 456 -12.76 -25.81 -19.90
CA TYR A 456 -11.82 -25.18 -20.83
C TYR A 456 -10.71 -24.47 -20.05
N SER A 457 -9.62 -24.13 -20.75
CA SER A 457 -8.56 -23.27 -20.24
C SER A 457 -8.11 -22.24 -21.28
N HIS A 458 -7.52 -21.16 -20.81
CA HIS A 458 -6.93 -20.07 -21.58
C HIS A 458 -5.51 -19.84 -21.09
N GLN A 459 -4.56 -19.60 -21.99
CA GLN A 459 -3.15 -19.45 -21.64
C GLN A 459 -2.62 -18.10 -22.09
N MET A 460 -1.99 -17.37 -21.17
CA MET A 460 -1.21 -16.18 -21.49
C MET A 460 0.19 -16.68 -21.82
N PHE A 461 0.45 -16.82 -23.12
CA PHE A 461 1.57 -17.59 -23.64
C PHE A 461 2.90 -16.87 -23.44
N SER A 462 2.93 -15.55 -23.66
CA SER A 462 4.15 -14.76 -23.47
C SER A 462 3.88 -13.33 -23.05
N TYR A 463 4.81 -12.79 -22.27
CA TYR A 463 4.86 -11.40 -21.82
C TYR A 463 6.19 -10.77 -22.26
N ASP A 464 6.23 -9.45 -22.36
CA ASP A 464 7.50 -8.73 -22.36
C ASP A 464 8.01 -8.48 -20.93
N GLN A 465 9.24 -7.99 -20.83
CA GLN A 465 9.88 -7.62 -19.56
C GLN A 465 9.27 -6.39 -18.87
N MET A 466 8.19 -5.81 -19.40
CA MET A 466 7.37 -4.79 -18.71
C MET A 466 6.06 -5.37 -18.18
N GLY A 467 5.83 -6.68 -18.38
CA GLY A 467 4.60 -7.35 -17.99
C GLY A 467 3.46 -7.15 -19.00
N ASN A 468 3.74 -6.62 -20.18
CA ASN A 468 2.75 -6.50 -21.24
C ASN A 468 2.52 -7.86 -21.91
N LEU A 469 1.27 -8.24 -22.08
CA LEU A 469 0.89 -9.50 -22.72
C LEU A 469 1.15 -9.41 -24.23
N LEU A 470 1.92 -10.35 -24.79
CA LEU A 470 2.27 -10.38 -26.22
C LEU A 470 1.43 -11.40 -26.99
N GLU A 471 1.19 -12.57 -26.41
CA GLU A 471 0.47 -13.66 -27.06
C GLU A 471 -0.39 -14.45 -26.07
N GLU A 472 -1.58 -14.84 -26.52
CA GLU A 472 -2.54 -15.64 -25.79
C GLU A 472 -3.04 -16.81 -26.64
N ILE A 473 -3.24 -17.97 -26.01
CA ILE A 473 -3.97 -19.10 -26.58
C ILE A 473 -5.38 -19.06 -26.02
N LEU A 474 -6.34 -18.81 -26.89
CA LEU A 474 -7.75 -18.62 -26.57
C LEU A 474 -8.41 -19.95 -26.20
N LEU A 475 -9.47 -19.88 -25.39
CA LEU A 475 -10.13 -21.09 -24.90
C LEU A 475 -10.69 -22.01 -26.01
N LYS A 476 -10.65 -23.33 -25.74
CA LYS A 476 -11.06 -24.40 -26.66
C LYS A 476 -10.36 -24.27 -28.03
N GLN A 477 -11.07 -24.27 -29.15
CA GLN A 477 -10.50 -24.09 -30.50
C GLN A 477 -10.52 -22.62 -30.97
N GLY A 478 -10.58 -21.65 -30.04
CA GLY A 478 -10.73 -20.23 -30.33
C GLY A 478 -9.57 -19.58 -31.11
N GLY A 479 -8.41 -20.23 -31.20
CA GLY A 479 -7.22 -19.72 -31.89
C GLY A 479 -6.27 -19.00 -30.95
N ALA A 480 -5.58 -17.99 -31.46
CA ALA A 480 -4.64 -17.17 -30.70
C ALA A 480 -4.97 -15.68 -30.82
N ARG A 481 -4.45 -14.90 -29.87
CA ARG A 481 -4.49 -13.44 -29.91
C ARG A 481 -3.08 -12.91 -29.71
N THR A 482 -2.66 -12.01 -30.60
CA THR A 482 -1.38 -11.30 -30.49
C THR A 482 -1.63 -9.84 -30.19
N GLN A 483 -0.83 -9.26 -29.30
CA GLN A 483 -0.85 -7.85 -28.98
C GLN A 483 0.51 -7.23 -29.28
N VAL A 484 0.51 -6.04 -29.88
CA VAL A 484 1.74 -5.33 -30.26
C VAL A 484 1.83 -4.05 -29.45
N TRP A 485 3.02 -3.79 -28.93
CA TRP A 485 3.34 -2.63 -28.11
C TRP A 485 4.42 -1.78 -28.77
N ASP A 486 4.36 -0.45 -28.60
CA ASP A 486 5.39 0.46 -29.08
C ASP A 486 6.51 0.69 -28.05
N GLN A 487 7.52 1.48 -28.44
CA GLN A 487 8.66 1.80 -27.59
C GLN A 487 8.30 2.57 -26.30
N GLY A 488 7.11 3.15 -26.20
CA GLY A 488 6.61 3.80 -24.99
C GLY A 488 5.78 2.89 -24.09
N GLY A 489 5.60 1.63 -24.49
CA GLY A 489 4.79 0.65 -23.79
C GLY A 489 3.30 0.74 -24.11
N ARG A 490 2.90 1.48 -25.16
CA ARG A 490 1.48 1.61 -25.55
C ARG A 490 1.06 0.46 -26.46
N LYS A 491 -0.14 -0.08 -26.26
CA LYS A 491 -0.71 -1.12 -27.13
C LYS A 491 -1.13 -0.49 -28.47
N THR A 492 -0.51 -0.93 -29.56
CA THR A 492 -0.75 -0.42 -30.92
C THR A 492 -1.43 -1.43 -31.84
N ALA A 493 -1.53 -2.70 -31.44
CA ALA A 493 -2.35 -3.65 -32.18
C ALA A 493 -2.93 -4.77 -31.33
N ILE A 494 -4.09 -5.27 -31.75
CA ILE A 494 -4.72 -6.52 -31.30
C ILE A 494 -5.08 -7.33 -32.54
N LEU A 495 -4.57 -8.55 -32.63
CA LEU A 495 -4.70 -9.40 -33.82
C LEU A 495 -5.26 -10.78 -33.42
N THR A 496 -6.28 -11.24 -34.14
CA THR A 496 -6.90 -12.57 -34.04
C THR A 496 -7.27 -13.04 -35.46
N ASP A 497 -7.73 -14.29 -35.61
CA ASP A 497 -8.23 -14.79 -36.90
C ASP A 497 -9.47 -14.04 -37.43
N PHE A 498 -10.17 -13.31 -36.57
CA PHE A 498 -11.48 -12.71 -36.86
C PHE A 498 -11.49 -11.19 -36.83
N PHE A 499 -10.48 -10.60 -36.21
CA PHE A 499 -10.38 -9.18 -35.89
C PHE A 499 -8.92 -8.74 -35.88
N GLU A 500 -8.65 -7.63 -36.55
CA GLU A 500 -7.40 -6.89 -36.48
C GLU A 500 -7.72 -5.44 -36.15
N GLU A 501 -7.02 -4.87 -35.18
CA GLU A 501 -7.03 -3.44 -34.94
C GLU A 501 -5.60 -2.97 -34.79
N THR A 502 -5.25 -1.90 -35.51
CA THR A 502 -3.90 -1.38 -35.55
C THR A 502 -3.90 0.14 -35.52
N VAL A 503 -2.95 0.71 -34.77
CA VAL A 503 -2.63 2.14 -34.81
C VAL A 503 -1.44 2.33 -35.75
N PRO A 504 -1.60 3.10 -36.84
CA PRO A 504 -0.48 3.39 -37.74
C PRO A 504 0.57 4.27 -37.04
N LYS A 505 1.75 4.42 -37.66
CA LYS A 505 2.89 5.14 -37.06
C LYS A 505 2.56 6.61 -36.70
N ASP A 506 1.70 7.25 -37.47
CA ASP A 506 1.16 8.61 -37.27
C ASP A 506 -0.21 8.62 -36.58
N GLY A 507 -0.62 7.49 -36.01
CA GLY A 507 -1.91 7.30 -35.39
C GLY A 507 -2.05 7.95 -34.01
N TYR A 508 -0.98 8.55 -33.47
CA TYR A 508 -1.03 9.37 -32.26
C TYR A 508 -0.50 10.78 -32.53
N ASP A 509 -1.05 11.79 -31.85
CA ASP A 509 -0.44 13.12 -31.80
C ASP A 509 0.72 13.19 -30.78
N HIS A 510 1.33 14.37 -30.65
CA HIS A 510 2.45 14.60 -29.73
C HIS A 510 2.05 14.62 -28.24
N LEU A 511 0.76 14.57 -27.93
CA LEU A 511 0.22 14.43 -26.57
C LEU A 511 -0.33 13.02 -26.32
N HIS A 512 -0.06 12.08 -27.24
CA HIS A 512 -0.50 10.70 -27.20
C HIS A 512 -2.01 10.48 -27.37
N ASN A 513 -2.76 11.48 -27.88
CA ASN A 513 -4.15 11.27 -28.26
C ASN A 513 -4.22 10.42 -29.54
N LEU A 514 -5.18 9.49 -29.60
CA LEU A 514 -5.37 8.63 -30.76
C LEU A 514 -5.95 9.44 -31.92
N LYS A 515 -5.19 9.63 -33.00
CA LYS A 515 -5.57 10.36 -34.22
C LYS A 515 -6.17 9.46 -35.30
N LYS A 516 -5.70 8.22 -35.41
CA LYS A 516 -6.14 7.30 -36.45
C LYS A 516 -6.06 5.86 -35.97
N ILE A 517 -7.05 5.07 -36.34
CA ILE A 517 -7.08 3.62 -36.12
C ILE A 517 -7.60 2.91 -37.37
N GLU A 518 -7.09 1.71 -37.61
CA GLU A 518 -7.50 0.83 -38.71
C GLU A 518 -8.00 -0.47 -38.14
N VAL A 519 -9.20 -0.87 -38.55
CA VAL A 519 -9.92 -2.04 -38.04
C VAL A 519 -10.26 -2.96 -39.20
N ALA A 520 -10.11 -4.27 -39.00
CA ALA A 520 -10.61 -5.30 -39.89
C ALA A 520 -11.42 -6.32 -39.10
N ILE A 521 -12.69 -6.52 -39.46
CA ILE A 521 -13.55 -7.52 -38.83
C ILE A 521 -14.24 -8.37 -39.89
N GLY A 522 -14.14 -9.70 -39.77
CA GLY A 522 -14.69 -10.62 -40.77
C GLY A 522 -14.23 -10.34 -42.21
N GLY A 523 -13.02 -9.82 -42.38
CA GLY A 523 -12.43 -9.43 -43.67
C GLY A 523 -12.84 -8.05 -44.21
N LYS A 524 -13.76 -7.34 -43.55
CA LYS A 524 -14.11 -5.95 -43.89
C LYS A 524 -13.16 -4.99 -43.19
N LYS A 525 -12.53 -4.09 -43.94
CA LYS A 525 -11.64 -3.05 -43.40
C LYS A 525 -12.36 -1.70 -43.27
N SER A 526 -12.10 -1.01 -42.17
CA SER A 526 -12.53 0.35 -41.88
C SER A 526 -11.37 1.14 -41.28
N SER A 527 -11.48 2.46 -41.28
CA SER A 527 -10.55 3.33 -40.58
C SER A 527 -11.33 4.48 -39.97
N SER A 528 -10.93 4.86 -38.76
CA SER A 528 -11.49 6.00 -38.05
C SER A 528 -10.40 7.04 -37.77
N ILE A 529 -10.76 8.31 -37.89
CA ILE A 529 -9.88 9.48 -37.68
C ILE A 529 -10.52 10.36 -36.61
N TYR A 530 -9.70 10.89 -35.71
CA TYR A 530 -10.12 11.67 -34.57
C TYR A 530 -9.37 13.00 -34.49
N ASP A 531 -10.07 14.07 -34.09
CA ASP A 531 -9.47 15.37 -33.80
C ASP A 531 -9.85 15.85 -32.41
N TYR A 532 -8.94 16.59 -31.77
CA TYR A 532 -9.06 17.10 -30.41
C TYR A 532 -8.86 18.61 -30.41
N ASP A 533 -9.45 19.30 -29.44
CA ASP A 533 -9.17 20.72 -29.20
C ASP A 533 -7.88 20.92 -28.36
N GLU A 534 -7.55 22.18 -28.06
CA GLU A 534 -6.33 22.49 -27.31
C GLU A 534 -6.34 22.05 -25.83
N LEU A 535 -7.52 21.70 -25.30
CA LEU A 535 -7.70 21.08 -23.98
C LEU A 535 -7.80 19.54 -24.06
N GLN A 536 -7.53 18.96 -25.24
CA GLN A 536 -7.51 17.52 -25.52
C GLN A 536 -8.88 16.84 -25.43
N MET A 537 -9.96 17.60 -25.60
CA MET A 537 -11.32 17.04 -25.71
C MET A 537 -11.60 16.65 -27.16
N LEU A 538 -12.25 15.49 -27.37
CA LEU A 538 -12.55 14.97 -28.69
C LEU A 538 -13.60 15.84 -29.41
N ILE A 539 -13.22 16.49 -30.51
CA ILE A 539 -14.08 17.40 -31.31
C ILE A 539 -14.60 16.80 -32.62
N SER A 540 -13.99 15.71 -33.10
CA SER A 540 -14.38 15.05 -34.36
C SER A 540 -14.02 13.58 -34.33
N GLU A 541 -14.93 12.73 -34.80
CA GLU A 541 -14.67 11.35 -35.20
C GLU A 541 -15.25 11.12 -36.60
N LYS A 542 -14.50 10.46 -37.48
CA LYS A 542 -14.92 10.15 -38.85
C LYS A 542 -14.52 8.74 -39.21
N GLY A 543 -15.37 8.00 -39.91
CA GLY A 543 -15.14 6.59 -40.25
C GLY A 543 -16.36 5.75 -39.94
N GLU A 544 -16.22 4.81 -39.01
CA GLU A 544 -17.33 3.94 -38.57
C GLU A 544 -18.47 4.74 -37.93
N SER A 545 -18.10 5.77 -37.17
CA SER A 545 -18.99 6.82 -36.67
C SER A 545 -18.56 8.16 -37.26
N ASN A 546 -19.52 9.06 -37.46
CA ASN A 546 -19.27 10.39 -38.00
C ASN A 546 -19.96 11.41 -37.10
N ASN A 547 -19.21 11.95 -36.13
CA ASN A 547 -19.71 12.94 -35.20
C ASN A 547 -18.74 14.13 -35.06
N SER A 548 -19.30 15.31 -34.84
CA SER A 548 -18.56 16.51 -34.42
C SER A 548 -19.08 17.01 -33.08
N TYR A 549 -18.20 17.62 -32.30
CA TYR A 549 -18.49 18.07 -30.94
C TYR A 549 -17.91 19.46 -30.67
N SER A 550 -18.55 20.21 -29.78
CA SER A 550 -17.99 21.43 -29.19
C SER A 550 -18.26 21.48 -27.70
N TYR A 551 -17.36 22.11 -26.95
CA TYR A 551 -17.42 22.17 -25.49
C TYR A 551 -17.11 23.57 -24.96
N ASP A 552 -17.45 23.80 -23.69
CA ASP A 552 -16.83 24.84 -22.88
C ASP A 552 -15.58 24.31 -22.15
N SER A 553 -14.82 25.19 -21.48
CA SER A 553 -13.62 24.82 -20.71
C SER A 553 -13.87 23.92 -19.50
N LEU A 554 -15.13 23.67 -19.10
CA LEU A 554 -15.51 22.70 -18.07
C LEU A 554 -15.95 21.35 -18.67
N GLY A 555 -15.86 21.20 -19.99
CA GLY A 555 -16.23 19.99 -20.70
C GLY A 555 -17.73 19.79 -20.86
N ASN A 556 -18.57 20.82 -20.66
CA ASN A 556 -19.97 20.71 -21.05
C ASN A 556 -20.04 20.68 -22.57
N ARG A 557 -20.63 19.60 -23.13
CA ARG A 557 -20.97 19.57 -24.54
C ARG A 557 -21.98 20.68 -24.84
N LEU A 558 -21.66 21.51 -25.83
CA LEU A 558 -22.49 22.61 -26.34
C LEU A 558 -23.21 22.21 -27.61
N GLN A 559 -22.57 21.37 -28.44
CA GLN A 559 -23.14 20.85 -29.67
C GLN A 559 -22.62 19.44 -29.96
N LYS A 560 -23.48 18.60 -30.55
CA LYS A 560 -23.11 17.35 -31.22
C LYS A 560 -23.73 17.36 -32.61
N ASN A 561 -22.93 17.31 -33.67
CA ASN A 561 -23.40 17.49 -35.04
C ASN A 561 -24.23 18.79 -35.16
N ASP A 562 -25.49 18.71 -35.58
CA ASP A 562 -26.40 19.86 -35.63
C ASP A 562 -27.22 20.05 -34.34
N THR A 563 -27.11 19.14 -33.36
CA THR A 563 -27.91 19.18 -32.13
C THR A 563 -27.26 20.05 -31.05
N SER A 564 -28.00 21.06 -30.59
CA SER A 564 -27.54 21.97 -29.53
C SER A 564 -27.82 21.41 -28.13
N TYR A 565 -26.93 21.68 -27.17
CA TYR A 565 -27.01 21.21 -25.79
C TYR A 565 -27.10 22.42 -24.84
N LYS A 566 -28.14 22.46 -24.02
CA LYS A 566 -28.36 23.54 -23.04
C LYS A 566 -28.10 23.06 -21.62
N ASN A 567 -27.05 23.58 -21.01
CA ASN A 567 -26.64 23.24 -19.64
C ASN A 567 -26.96 24.39 -18.67
N ASN A 568 -27.24 24.07 -17.40
CA ASN A 568 -27.42 25.08 -16.34
C ASN A 568 -26.07 25.46 -15.66
N ASN A 569 -26.14 26.20 -14.55
CA ASN A 569 -24.95 26.61 -13.80
C ASN A 569 -24.30 25.49 -12.98
N LEU A 570 -25.01 24.40 -12.73
CA LEU A 570 -24.48 23.17 -12.13
C LEU A 570 -23.98 22.17 -13.18
N ASN A 571 -23.82 22.59 -14.43
CA ASN A 571 -23.39 21.74 -15.55
C ASN A 571 -24.42 20.65 -15.94
N GLN A 572 -25.66 20.72 -15.47
CA GLN A 572 -26.70 19.73 -15.80
C GLN A 572 -27.29 20.00 -17.18
N LEU A 573 -27.38 18.97 -18.04
CA LEU A 573 -28.01 19.07 -19.35
C LEU A 573 -29.52 19.15 -19.20
N LEU A 574 -30.13 20.30 -19.52
CA LEU A 574 -31.58 20.50 -19.39
C LEU A 574 -32.35 20.16 -20.67
N GLN A 575 -31.75 20.40 -21.84
CA GLN A 575 -32.44 20.27 -23.12
C GLN A 575 -31.48 20.06 -24.28
N THR A 576 -31.89 19.21 -25.22
CA THR A 576 -31.43 19.17 -26.62
C THR A 576 -32.60 19.52 -27.56
N ASP A 577 -32.38 19.52 -28.87
CA ASP A 577 -33.42 19.85 -29.86
C ASP A 577 -34.69 19.01 -29.74
N LYS A 578 -34.56 17.73 -29.33
CA LYS A 578 -35.66 16.76 -29.26
C LYS A 578 -35.96 16.28 -27.84
N THR A 579 -35.04 16.43 -26.90
CA THR A 579 -35.11 15.79 -25.58
C THR A 579 -35.02 16.82 -24.46
N SER A 580 -35.89 16.71 -23.46
CA SER A 580 -35.83 17.50 -22.22
C SER A 580 -35.49 16.62 -21.02
N TYR A 581 -34.71 17.17 -20.10
CA TYR A 581 -34.21 16.47 -18.92
C TYR A 581 -34.53 17.28 -17.66
N THR A 582 -34.86 16.58 -16.58
CA THR A 582 -35.05 17.20 -15.25
C THR A 582 -34.20 16.49 -14.21
N PHE A 583 -33.90 17.17 -13.11
CA PHE A 583 -33.03 16.64 -12.04
C PHE A 583 -33.68 16.81 -10.69
N ASP A 584 -33.35 15.92 -9.76
CA ASP A 584 -33.70 16.08 -8.36
C ASP A 584 -32.79 17.12 -7.65
N ALA A 585 -33.09 17.37 -6.38
CA ALA A 585 -32.35 18.33 -5.58
C ALA A 585 -30.89 17.89 -5.30
N SER A 586 -30.60 16.59 -5.27
CA SER A 586 -29.25 16.04 -5.17
C SER A 586 -28.48 16.09 -6.50
N GLY A 587 -29.17 16.32 -7.62
CA GLY A 587 -28.60 16.43 -8.95
C GLY A 587 -28.67 15.14 -9.77
N ASN A 588 -29.44 14.14 -9.35
CA ASN A 588 -29.64 12.94 -10.15
C ASN A 588 -30.70 13.20 -11.22
N LEU A 589 -30.55 12.59 -12.40
CA LEU A 589 -31.55 12.67 -13.46
C LEU A 589 -32.89 12.13 -12.95
N LEU A 590 -33.96 12.89 -13.13
CA LEU A 590 -35.31 12.53 -12.69
C LEU A 590 -36.19 12.09 -13.87
N THR A 591 -36.15 12.83 -14.99
CA THR A 591 -36.88 12.46 -16.21
C THR A 591 -36.04 12.72 -17.45
N LYS A 592 -36.23 11.87 -18.47
CA LYS A 592 -35.80 12.09 -19.87
C LYS A 592 -37.06 11.99 -20.72
N THR A 593 -37.40 13.05 -21.46
CA THR A 593 -38.60 13.11 -22.30
C THR A 593 -38.24 13.46 -23.73
N ILE A 594 -38.51 12.56 -24.66
CA ILE A 594 -38.25 12.73 -26.10
C ILE A 594 -39.55 13.16 -26.79
N ARG A 595 -39.49 14.25 -27.56
CA ARG A 595 -40.62 14.74 -28.38
C ARG A 595 -40.54 14.19 -29.79
N ASN A 596 -41.55 13.41 -30.19
CA ASN A 596 -41.68 12.96 -31.58
C ASN A 596 -42.27 14.06 -32.46
N GLN A 597 -41.44 14.64 -33.34
CA GLN A 597 -41.87 15.71 -34.27
C GLN A 597 -42.85 15.22 -35.36
N ASN A 598 -42.93 13.91 -35.59
CA ASN A 598 -43.74 13.31 -36.67
C ASN A 598 -45.12 12.79 -36.23
N LEU A 599 -45.44 12.81 -34.92
CA LEU A 599 -46.72 12.37 -34.38
C LEU A 599 -47.17 13.39 -33.33
N LEU A 600 -48.17 14.21 -33.69
CA LEU A 600 -48.82 15.13 -32.76
C LEU A 600 -49.26 14.35 -31.50
N SER A 601 -48.57 14.60 -30.37
CA SER A 601 -48.92 14.20 -28.99
C SER A 601 -48.35 12.90 -28.40
N GLN A 602 -47.32 12.25 -28.98
CA GLN A 602 -46.63 11.16 -28.27
C GLN A 602 -45.24 11.60 -27.79
N GLU A 603 -45.14 11.85 -26.48
CA GLU A 603 -43.87 12.03 -25.78
C GLU A 603 -43.46 10.69 -25.14
N GLU A 604 -42.22 10.26 -25.36
CA GLU A 604 -41.65 9.10 -24.68
C GLU A 604 -40.91 9.60 -23.44
N THR A 605 -41.39 9.21 -22.26
CA THR A 605 -40.80 9.65 -20.99
C THR A 605 -40.27 8.47 -20.19
N TRP A 606 -39.00 8.56 -19.81
CA TRP A 606 -38.37 7.74 -18.79
C TRP A 606 -38.39 8.51 -17.47
N SER A 607 -38.74 7.82 -16.40
CA SER A 607 -38.65 8.35 -15.03
C SER A 607 -37.64 7.55 -14.23
N TYR A 608 -36.78 8.24 -13.48
CA TYR A 608 -35.70 7.65 -12.69
C TYR A 608 -35.91 8.00 -11.21
N GLN A 609 -35.56 7.07 -10.32
CA GLN A 609 -35.57 7.33 -8.89
C GLN A 609 -34.26 6.87 -8.26
N PHE A 610 -33.71 7.73 -7.41
CA PHE A 610 -32.47 7.49 -6.69
C PHE A 610 -32.73 7.41 -5.19
N ASN A 611 -31.89 6.67 -4.47
CA ASN A 611 -31.86 6.73 -3.01
C ASN A 611 -30.97 7.91 -2.54
N PRO A 612 -31.00 8.29 -1.25
CA PRO A 612 -30.13 9.35 -0.71
C PRO A 612 -28.62 9.12 -0.85
N LEU A 613 -28.17 7.88 -1.15
CA LEU A 613 -26.78 7.58 -1.47
C LEU A 613 -26.44 7.83 -2.95
N ASN A 614 -27.34 8.47 -3.71
CA ASN A 614 -27.25 8.71 -5.16
C ASN A 614 -27.17 7.44 -6.02
N GLN A 615 -27.75 6.33 -5.56
CA GLN A 615 -27.84 5.08 -6.34
C GLN A 615 -29.19 4.98 -7.05
N LEU A 616 -29.21 4.63 -8.34
CA LEU A 616 -30.43 4.46 -9.15
C LEU A 616 -31.21 3.22 -8.71
N ILE A 617 -32.37 3.38 -8.08
CA ILE A 617 -33.17 2.27 -7.53
C ILE A 617 -34.38 1.88 -8.37
N LEU A 618 -34.88 2.77 -9.25
CA LEU A 618 -36.01 2.48 -10.12
C LEU A 618 -35.92 3.27 -11.43
N VAL A 619 -36.25 2.60 -12.54
CA VAL A 619 -36.54 3.21 -13.84
C VAL A 619 -37.94 2.79 -14.27
N ILE A 620 -38.74 3.75 -14.73
CA ILE A 620 -40.03 3.53 -15.40
C ILE A 620 -39.86 3.93 -16.86
N THR A 621 -40.05 2.99 -17.77
CA THR A 621 -39.92 3.21 -19.22
C THR A 621 -41.18 3.88 -19.80
N PRO A 622 -41.14 4.40 -21.04
CA PRO A 622 -42.33 4.90 -21.72
C PRO A 622 -43.46 3.86 -21.82
N THR A 623 -43.10 2.57 -21.92
CA THR A 623 -44.01 1.42 -21.93
C THR A 623 -44.52 1.01 -20.54
N GLN A 624 -44.33 1.85 -19.51
CA GLN A 624 -44.72 1.61 -18.12
C GLN A 624 -44.08 0.36 -17.48
N SER A 625 -43.01 -0.17 -18.08
CA SER A 625 -42.24 -1.26 -17.47
C SER A 625 -41.37 -0.70 -16.35
N LYS A 626 -41.22 -1.47 -15.27
CA LYS A 626 -40.47 -1.09 -14.07
C LYS A 626 -39.18 -1.91 -13.98
N ILE A 627 -38.06 -1.21 -13.85
CA ILE A 627 -36.75 -1.81 -13.63
C ILE A 627 -36.25 -1.35 -12.27
N SER A 628 -36.20 -2.25 -11.29
CA SER A 628 -35.81 -1.95 -9.92
C SER A 628 -34.45 -2.55 -9.58
N PHE A 629 -33.67 -1.86 -8.75
CA PHE A 629 -32.31 -2.25 -8.39
C PHE A 629 -32.08 -2.22 -6.88
N THR A 630 -31.19 -3.09 -6.39
CA THR A 630 -30.65 -3.03 -5.02
C THR A 630 -29.13 -3.03 -5.08
N TYR A 631 -28.49 -2.48 -4.04
CA TYR A 631 -27.04 -2.30 -3.97
C TYR A 631 -26.52 -2.61 -2.58
N ASP A 632 -25.25 -2.98 -2.50
CA ASP A 632 -24.52 -2.91 -1.25
C ASP A 632 -23.96 -1.50 -0.96
N LEU A 633 -23.22 -1.38 0.13
CA LEU A 633 -22.63 -0.13 0.58
C LEU A 633 -21.43 0.34 -0.28
N ASN A 634 -20.84 -0.54 -1.09
CA ASN A 634 -19.76 -0.21 -2.02
C ASN A 634 -20.29 0.17 -3.42
N GLY A 635 -21.62 0.25 -3.59
CA GLY A 635 -22.26 0.56 -4.86
C GLY A 635 -22.40 -0.63 -5.80
N ARG A 636 -22.04 -1.85 -5.39
CA ARG A 636 -22.21 -3.05 -6.22
C ARG A 636 -23.70 -3.41 -6.28
N ARG A 637 -24.23 -3.54 -7.50
CA ARG A 637 -25.62 -3.92 -7.73
C ARG A 637 -25.88 -5.35 -7.33
N LEU A 638 -26.70 -5.60 -6.31
CA LEU A 638 -27.01 -6.96 -5.84
C LEU A 638 -28.14 -7.61 -6.61
N THR A 639 -29.19 -6.86 -6.98
CA THR A 639 -30.30 -7.40 -7.77
C THR A 639 -30.80 -6.42 -8.82
N LYS A 640 -31.25 -6.94 -9.97
CA LYS A 640 -32.10 -6.23 -10.95
C LYS A 640 -33.41 -6.98 -11.12
N ARG A 641 -34.54 -6.29 -11.03
CA ARG A 641 -35.87 -6.82 -11.32
C ARG A 641 -36.51 -6.05 -12.45
N VAL A 642 -36.92 -6.74 -13.51
CA VAL A 642 -37.63 -6.18 -14.67
C VAL A 642 -39.07 -6.69 -14.63
N GLU A 643 -40.04 -5.78 -14.60
CA GLU A 643 -41.48 -6.07 -14.55
C GLU A 643 -42.20 -5.32 -15.66
N SER A 644 -42.90 -6.04 -16.54
CA SER A 644 -43.78 -5.44 -17.55
C SER A 644 -45.00 -4.77 -16.92
N GLU A 645 -45.63 -3.83 -17.65
CA GLU A 645 -46.82 -3.12 -17.17
C GLU A 645 -47.94 -4.07 -16.71
N ASP A 646 -48.19 -5.14 -17.48
CA ASP A 646 -49.20 -6.16 -17.18
C ASP A 646 -48.79 -7.17 -16.10
N LYS A 647 -47.56 -7.05 -15.58
CA LYS A 647 -46.92 -7.92 -14.58
C LYS A 647 -46.82 -9.39 -14.97
N LYS A 648 -47.05 -9.74 -16.25
CA LYS A 648 -46.95 -11.13 -16.72
C LYS A 648 -45.50 -11.55 -16.92
N ASN A 649 -44.62 -10.61 -17.25
CA ASN A 649 -43.20 -10.87 -17.47
C ASN A 649 -42.39 -10.23 -16.35
N VAL A 650 -42.04 -11.03 -15.35
CA VAL A 650 -41.11 -10.65 -14.27
C VAL A 650 -39.81 -11.44 -14.46
N LYS A 651 -38.68 -10.74 -14.49
CA LYS A 651 -37.35 -11.33 -14.49
C LYS A 651 -36.54 -10.77 -13.33
N VAL A 652 -35.85 -11.64 -12.62
CA VAL A 652 -34.95 -11.26 -11.52
C VAL A 652 -33.55 -11.77 -11.83
N PHE A 653 -32.57 -10.88 -11.64
CA PHE A 653 -31.15 -11.16 -11.77
C PHE A 653 -30.49 -10.88 -10.42
N ARG A 654 -29.71 -11.84 -9.90
CA ARG A 654 -28.99 -11.75 -8.63
C ARG A 654 -27.50 -11.79 -8.90
N TYR A 655 -26.78 -10.71 -8.61
CA TYR A 655 -25.42 -10.50 -9.07
C TYR A 655 -24.37 -10.98 -8.07
N PHE A 656 -23.21 -11.36 -8.59
CA PHE A 656 -22.04 -11.71 -7.79
C PHE A 656 -20.76 -11.13 -8.39
N TYR A 657 -19.78 -10.89 -7.51
CA TYR A 657 -18.62 -10.05 -7.78
C TYR A 657 -17.34 -10.68 -7.24
N LEU A 658 -16.23 -10.42 -7.91
CA LEU A 658 -14.88 -10.63 -7.41
C LEU A 658 -14.32 -9.28 -6.95
N GLY A 659 -14.35 -9.02 -5.63
CA GLY A 659 -14.14 -7.66 -5.12
C GLY A 659 -15.18 -6.71 -5.71
N ASN A 660 -14.75 -5.72 -6.51
CA ASN A 660 -15.62 -4.79 -7.23
C ASN A 660 -15.87 -5.19 -8.70
N ILE A 661 -15.25 -6.27 -9.19
CA ILE A 661 -15.40 -6.74 -10.57
C ILE A 661 -16.66 -7.60 -10.65
N GLU A 662 -17.66 -7.17 -11.44
CA GLU A 662 -18.84 -7.99 -11.71
C GLU A 662 -18.43 -9.28 -12.40
N LEU A 663 -18.76 -10.45 -11.85
CA LEU A 663 -18.54 -11.72 -12.54
C LEU A 663 -19.77 -12.18 -13.29
N GLY A 664 -20.97 -11.95 -12.78
CA GLY A 664 -22.16 -12.51 -13.43
C GLY A 664 -23.44 -12.35 -12.63
N CYS A 665 -24.47 -13.08 -13.08
CA CYS A 665 -25.75 -13.12 -12.37
C CYS A 665 -26.42 -14.50 -12.40
N LEU A 666 -27.27 -14.70 -11.39
CA LEU A 666 -28.11 -15.88 -11.19
C LEU A 666 -29.58 -15.54 -11.44
N ASP A 667 -30.37 -16.56 -11.77
CA ASP A 667 -31.83 -16.49 -11.69
C ASP A 667 -32.36 -16.70 -10.26
N GLU A 668 -33.68 -16.68 -10.10
CA GLU A 668 -34.37 -16.90 -8.81
C GLU A 668 -34.09 -18.28 -8.20
N LYS A 669 -33.70 -19.28 -9.03
CA LYS A 669 -33.41 -20.64 -8.59
C LYS A 669 -31.93 -20.84 -8.22
N GLY A 670 -31.09 -19.81 -8.42
CA GLY A 670 -29.65 -19.88 -8.19
C GLY A 670 -28.86 -20.45 -9.38
N THR A 671 -29.46 -20.54 -10.57
CA THR A 671 -28.78 -20.97 -11.80
C THR A 671 -27.98 -19.81 -12.37
N ILE A 672 -26.70 -20.01 -12.69
CA ILE A 672 -25.89 -19.00 -13.40
C ILE A 672 -26.48 -18.76 -14.79
N LEU A 673 -26.90 -17.52 -15.05
CA LEU A 673 -27.39 -17.07 -16.36
C LEU A 673 -26.26 -16.51 -17.21
N GLU A 674 -25.37 -15.77 -16.58
CA GLU A 674 -24.31 -14.99 -17.21
C GLU A 674 -23.07 -15.06 -16.32
N LEU A 675 -21.90 -15.31 -16.90
CA LEU A 675 -20.61 -15.30 -16.22
C LEU A 675 -19.54 -14.74 -17.15
N LYS A 676 -18.70 -13.83 -16.66
CA LYS A 676 -17.46 -13.43 -17.31
C LYS A 676 -16.27 -13.76 -16.41
N ILE A 677 -15.13 -14.06 -17.02
CA ILE A 677 -13.93 -14.49 -16.32
C ILE A 677 -12.80 -13.50 -16.61
N PRO A 678 -12.38 -12.64 -15.66
CA PRO A 678 -11.31 -11.68 -15.88
C PRO A 678 -9.95 -12.37 -16.08
N VAL A 679 -9.09 -11.78 -16.90
CA VAL A 679 -7.69 -12.23 -17.10
C VAL A 679 -6.93 -12.21 -15.78
N ASN A 680 -7.10 -11.16 -14.99
CA ASN A 680 -6.49 -11.03 -13.67
C ASN A 680 -7.59 -10.89 -12.60
N PRO A 681 -7.61 -11.73 -11.56
CA PRO A 681 -8.62 -11.66 -10.53
C PRO A 681 -8.42 -10.46 -9.58
N ASN A 682 -7.30 -9.73 -9.68
CA ASN A 682 -6.94 -8.64 -8.78
C ASN A 682 -7.05 -7.24 -9.43
N THR A 683 -7.23 -7.16 -10.75
CA THR A 683 -7.32 -5.89 -11.50
C THR A 683 -8.52 -5.93 -12.45
N PRO A 684 -9.11 -4.77 -12.82
CA PRO A 684 -10.30 -4.71 -13.67
C PRO A 684 -9.99 -4.96 -15.16
N ASP A 685 -9.18 -6.00 -15.45
CA ASP A 685 -8.72 -6.35 -16.79
C ASP A 685 -9.87 -6.92 -17.67
N PRO A 686 -9.68 -6.92 -19.01
CA PRO A 686 -10.55 -7.65 -19.93
C PRO A 686 -10.76 -9.11 -19.52
N SER A 687 -11.84 -9.72 -19.99
CA SER A 687 -12.22 -11.10 -19.66
C SER A 687 -11.76 -12.08 -20.74
N ILE A 688 -11.35 -13.29 -20.34
CA ILE A 688 -11.01 -14.35 -21.29
C ILE A 688 -12.24 -15.04 -21.87
N SER A 689 -13.36 -15.01 -21.16
CA SER A 689 -14.58 -15.71 -21.54
C SER A 689 -15.83 -14.95 -21.08
N ILE A 690 -16.89 -15.09 -21.87
CA ILE A 690 -18.26 -14.75 -21.51
C ILE A 690 -19.11 -16.00 -21.71
N GLU A 691 -19.71 -16.49 -20.64
CA GLU A 691 -20.67 -17.59 -20.64
C GLU A 691 -22.10 -17.02 -20.56
N ILE A 692 -22.95 -17.38 -21.51
CA ILE A 692 -24.37 -17.02 -21.53
C ILE A 692 -25.18 -18.30 -21.57
N LYS A 693 -25.97 -18.55 -20.52
CA LYS A 693 -26.76 -19.78 -20.32
C LYS A 693 -25.92 -21.06 -20.49
N GLY A 694 -24.70 -21.05 -19.96
CA GLY A 694 -23.75 -22.16 -20.00
C GLY A 694 -22.94 -22.29 -21.31
N GLN A 695 -23.21 -21.48 -22.33
CA GLN A 695 -22.40 -21.45 -23.56
C GLN A 695 -21.26 -20.44 -23.41
N ALA A 696 -20.02 -20.91 -23.47
CA ALA A 696 -18.83 -20.06 -23.46
C ALA A 696 -18.54 -19.45 -24.84
N PHE A 697 -18.25 -18.15 -24.86
CA PHE A 697 -17.79 -17.37 -26.00
C PHE A 697 -16.44 -16.72 -25.66
N VAL A 698 -15.63 -16.46 -26.69
CA VAL A 698 -14.41 -15.66 -26.56
C VAL A 698 -14.74 -14.22 -26.90
N PRO A 699 -14.66 -13.28 -25.95
CA PRO A 699 -14.75 -11.85 -26.24
C PRO A 699 -13.46 -11.34 -26.88
N VAL A 700 -13.59 -10.59 -27.96
CA VAL A 700 -12.51 -9.79 -28.56
C VAL A 700 -12.71 -8.33 -28.18
N TYR A 701 -11.63 -7.68 -27.75
CA TYR A 701 -11.63 -6.29 -27.28
C TYR A 701 -10.90 -5.40 -28.28
N ASN A 702 -11.33 -4.15 -28.40
CA ASN A 702 -10.53 -3.09 -29.01
C ASN A 702 -9.50 -2.51 -28.03
N LEU A 703 -8.68 -1.56 -28.48
CA LEU A 703 -7.67 -0.87 -27.68
C LEU A 703 -8.25 -0.07 -26.50
N GLN A 704 -9.55 0.23 -26.51
CA GLN A 704 -10.30 0.88 -25.42
C GLN A 704 -11.04 -0.12 -24.53
N ASP A 705 -10.69 -1.41 -24.60
CA ASP A 705 -11.29 -2.49 -23.80
C ASP A 705 -12.83 -2.64 -23.97
N SER A 706 -13.38 -2.18 -25.10
CA SER A 706 -14.75 -2.46 -25.52
C SER A 706 -14.82 -3.76 -26.30
N ILE A 707 -15.86 -4.57 -26.06
CA ILE A 707 -16.03 -5.84 -26.77
C ILE A 707 -16.54 -5.56 -28.19
N VAL A 708 -15.76 -5.93 -29.20
CA VAL A 708 -16.08 -5.69 -30.62
C VAL A 708 -16.66 -6.91 -31.31
N CYS A 709 -16.38 -8.12 -30.82
CA CYS A 709 -17.09 -9.32 -31.25
C CYS A 709 -17.02 -10.46 -30.23
N LEU A 710 -17.98 -11.37 -30.34
CA LEU A 710 -17.98 -12.66 -29.66
C LEU A 710 -17.71 -13.77 -30.67
N ILE A 711 -16.76 -14.64 -30.35
CA ILE A 711 -16.43 -15.82 -31.15
C ILE A 711 -17.00 -17.06 -30.46
N HIS A 712 -17.66 -17.93 -31.22
CA HIS A 712 -17.97 -19.28 -30.76
C HIS A 712 -16.71 -20.15 -30.94
N PRO A 713 -16.01 -20.53 -29.86
CA PRO A 713 -14.67 -21.08 -29.98
C PRO A 713 -14.61 -22.45 -30.69
N GLU A 714 -15.61 -23.31 -30.52
CA GLU A 714 -15.64 -24.63 -31.16
C GLU A 714 -15.99 -24.57 -32.66
N LYS A 715 -16.84 -23.60 -33.04
CA LYS A 715 -17.26 -23.41 -34.43
C LYS A 715 -16.33 -22.49 -35.20
N ARG A 716 -15.50 -21.72 -34.49
CA ARG A 716 -14.59 -20.71 -35.05
C ARG A 716 -15.33 -19.73 -35.97
N GLU A 717 -16.42 -19.17 -35.45
CA GLU A 717 -17.24 -18.17 -36.15
C GLU A 717 -17.58 -17.00 -35.23
N ILE A 718 -17.72 -15.80 -35.81
CA ILE A 718 -18.28 -14.64 -35.12
C ILE A 718 -19.78 -14.86 -34.95
N VAL A 719 -20.28 -14.78 -33.71
CA VAL A 719 -21.73 -14.92 -33.43
C VAL A 719 -22.44 -13.57 -33.35
N GLU A 720 -21.72 -12.52 -32.98
CA GLU A 720 -22.22 -11.15 -32.91
C GLU A 720 -21.02 -10.19 -32.90
N SER A 721 -21.15 -9.05 -33.54
CA SER A 721 -20.15 -7.97 -33.51
C SER A 721 -20.76 -6.62 -33.21
N TYR A 722 -19.95 -5.70 -32.71
CA TYR A 722 -20.36 -4.40 -32.19
C TYR A 722 -19.44 -3.31 -32.75
N GLN A 723 -20.04 -2.20 -33.15
CA GLN A 723 -19.31 -0.96 -33.48
C GLN A 723 -19.79 0.13 -32.54
N TYR A 724 -18.87 1.02 -32.13
CA TYR A 724 -19.16 2.09 -31.18
C TYR A 724 -18.79 3.45 -31.77
N SER A 725 -19.54 4.50 -31.43
CA SER A 725 -18.99 5.86 -31.43
C SER A 725 -17.98 5.99 -30.29
N ALA A 726 -17.15 7.02 -30.32
CA ALA A 726 -16.18 7.28 -29.24
C ALA A 726 -16.86 7.40 -27.86
N TYR A 727 -18.12 7.83 -27.81
CA TYR A 727 -18.92 7.94 -26.58
C TYR A 727 -19.83 6.73 -26.34
N GLY A 728 -19.70 5.64 -27.10
CA GLY A 728 -20.34 4.35 -26.82
C GLY A 728 -21.74 4.15 -27.38
N GLU A 729 -22.20 5.00 -28.31
CA GLU A 729 -23.41 4.66 -29.09
C GLU A 729 -23.09 3.44 -29.94
N GLU A 730 -23.88 2.38 -29.78
CA GLU A 730 -23.56 1.08 -30.36
C GLU A 730 -24.40 0.75 -31.60
N LYS A 731 -23.79 0.04 -32.54
CA LYS A 731 -24.47 -0.72 -33.60
C LYS A 731 -24.12 -2.19 -33.44
N ILE A 732 -25.11 -3.05 -33.53
CA ILE A 732 -24.97 -4.50 -33.33
C ILE A 732 -25.15 -5.20 -34.67
N PHE A 733 -24.32 -6.19 -34.97
CA PHE A 733 -24.36 -6.94 -36.21
C PHE A 733 -24.46 -8.43 -35.96
N ASN A 734 -25.29 -9.11 -36.75
CA ASN A 734 -25.41 -10.56 -36.75
C ASN A 734 -24.18 -11.24 -37.41
N PRO A 735 -24.08 -12.59 -37.43
CA PRO A 735 -22.96 -13.30 -38.07
C PRO A 735 -22.74 -12.96 -39.56
N LYS A 736 -23.78 -12.49 -40.26
CA LYS A 736 -23.73 -12.09 -41.67
C LYS A 736 -23.32 -10.62 -41.85
N GLN A 737 -22.97 -9.92 -40.78
CA GLN A 737 -22.63 -8.49 -40.76
C GLN A 737 -23.81 -7.60 -41.19
N GLU A 738 -25.03 -8.02 -40.88
CA GLU A 738 -26.24 -7.21 -41.03
C GLU A 738 -26.60 -6.58 -39.68
N GLU A 739 -26.92 -5.29 -39.68
CA GLU A 739 -27.28 -4.55 -38.47
C GLU A 739 -28.59 -5.08 -37.87
N ILE A 740 -28.61 -5.26 -36.55
CA ILE A 740 -29.76 -5.72 -35.76
C ILE A 740 -30.02 -4.76 -34.61
N SER A 741 -31.29 -4.64 -34.21
CA SER A 741 -31.72 -3.67 -33.20
C SER A 741 -31.43 -4.07 -31.75
N SER A 742 -31.09 -5.33 -31.49
CA SER A 742 -30.75 -5.83 -30.15
C SER A 742 -29.89 -7.08 -30.24
N SER A 743 -29.15 -7.38 -29.17
CA SER A 743 -28.30 -8.57 -29.10
C SER A 743 -29.15 -9.85 -29.24
N SER A 744 -28.75 -10.70 -30.18
CA SER A 744 -29.34 -12.02 -30.41
C SER A 744 -28.82 -13.06 -29.41
N VAL A 745 -27.54 -12.93 -29.02
CA VAL A 745 -26.92 -13.80 -28.01
C VAL A 745 -27.15 -13.32 -26.58
N LYS A 746 -27.74 -12.13 -26.41
CA LYS A 746 -27.99 -11.48 -25.11
C LYS A 746 -26.71 -11.23 -24.32
N ASN A 747 -25.67 -10.78 -25.00
CA ASN A 747 -24.43 -10.36 -24.36
C ASN A 747 -24.65 -9.04 -23.60
N PRO A 748 -24.54 -9.03 -22.26
CA PRO A 748 -24.73 -7.81 -21.49
C PRO A 748 -23.46 -6.95 -21.44
N TRP A 749 -22.25 -7.50 -21.65
CA TRP A 749 -20.99 -6.76 -21.54
C TRP A 749 -20.53 -6.27 -22.91
N ARG A 750 -20.47 -4.95 -23.10
CA ARG A 750 -20.25 -4.33 -24.42
C ARG A 750 -19.23 -3.18 -24.34
N PHE A 751 -19.69 -1.93 -24.37
CA PHE A 751 -18.84 -0.74 -24.27
C PHE A 751 -17.98 -0.75 -22.98
N PHE A 752 -16.67 -0.57 -23.10
CA PHE A 752 -15.66 -0.70 -22.02
C PHE A 752 -15.77 -2.01 -21.20
N GLY A 753 -16.30 -3.09 -21.80
CA GLY A 753 -16.56 -4.35 -21.10
C GLY A 753 -17.59 -4.22 -19.96
N LYS A 754 -18.35 -3.12 -19.93
CA LYS A 754 -19.37 -2.81 -18.93
C LYS A 754 -20.72 -3.32 -19.35
N ARG A 755 -21.59 -3.50 -18.35
CA ARG A 755 -22.93 -4.03 -18.55
C ARG A 755 -23.85 -2.97 -19.15
N VAL A 756 -24.49 -3.29 -20.26
CA VAL A 756 -25.58 -2.51 -20.85
C VAL A 756 -26.91 -3.09 -20.39
N ASP A 757 -27.74 -2.27 -19.76
CA ASP A 757 -29.12 -2.66 -19.46
C ASP A 757 -30.00 -2.31 -20.67
N GLU A 758 -30.28 -3.31 -21.53
CA GLU A 758 -31.07 -3.13 -22.77
C GLU A 758 -32.44 -2.47 -22.51
N GLU A 759 -33.02 -2.66 -21.33
CA GLU A 759 -34.31 -2.09 -20.97
C GLU A 759 -34.28 -0.55 -20.81
N THR A 760 -33.11 0.02 -20.52
CA THR A 760 -32.93 1.45 -20.24
C THR A 760 -32.01 2.14 -21.24
N GLY A 761 -31.16 1.39 -21.94
CA GLY A 761 -30.10 1.91 -22.80
C GLY A 761 -28.89 2.44 -22.03
N LEU A 762 -28.88 2.33 -20.70
CA LEU A 762 -27.80 2.83 -19.85
C LEU A 762 -26.69 1.78 -19.67
N VAL A 763 -25.47 2.27 -19.50
CA VAL A 763 -24.30 1.45 -19.19
C VAL A 763 -23.97 1.58 -17.70
N TYR A 764 -23.89 0.44 -17.01
CA TYR A 764 -23.60 0.37 -15.58
C TYR A 764 -22.09 0.23 -15.36
N PHE A 765 -21.49 1.25 -14.73
CA PHE A 765 -20.06 1.31 -14.44
C PHE A 765 -19.72 0.94 -12.99
N GLY A 766 -20.69 0.53 -12.16
CA GLY A 766 -20.47 0.24 -10.74
C GLY A 766 -21.15 1.28 -9.86
N ASN A 767 -20.57 2.46 -9.69
CA ASN A 767 -21.15 3.49 -8.84
C ASN A 767 -22.08 4.46 -9.58
N ARG A 768 -21.98 4.52 -10.91
CA ARG A 768 -22.78 5.40 -11.76
C ARG A 768 -23.32 4.68 -12.99
N TYR A 769 -24.39 5.26 -13.53
CA TYR A 769 -24.93 4.93 -14.84
C TYR A 769 -24.55 6.00 -15.85
N TYR A 770 -24.09 5.54 -17.00
CA TYR A 770 -23.70 6.34 -18.14
C TYR A 770 -24.75 6.25 -19.24
N ASP A 771 -25.11 7.39 -19.85
CA ASP A 771 -25.97 7.45 -21.04
C ASP A 771 -25.09 7.75 -22.27
N PRO A 772 -24.83 6.76 -23.14
CA PRO A 772 -24.02 6.95 -24.35
C PRO A 772 -24.59 7.96 -25.35
N GLU A 773 -25.92 8.13 -25.40
CA GLU A 773 -26.58 9.03 -26.36
C GLU A 773 -26.14 10.49 -26.15
N ILE A 774 -26.09 10.90 -24.88
CA ILE A 774 -25.65 12.24 -24.47
C ILE A 774 -24.19 12.29 -24.06
N GLY A 775 -23.52 11.15 -23.91
CA GLY A 775 -22.11 11.04 -23.56
C GLY A 775 -21.77 11.51 -22.14
N ARG A 776 -22.64 11.25 -21.16
CA ARG A 776 -22.50 11.78 -19.77
C ARG A 776 -23.05 10.83 -18.71
N TRP A 777 -22.59 11.02 -17.47
CA TRP A 777 -23.20 10.41 -16.29
C TRP A 777 -24.59 10.97 -16.01
N ILE A 778 -25.51 10.14 -15.48
CA ILE A 778 -26.86 10.59 -15.11
C ILE A 778 -27.00 11.02 -13.63
N SER A 779 -25.94 10.85 -12.85
CA SER A 779 -25.84 11.28 -11.45
C SER A 779 -24.50 11.99 -11.22
N PRO A 780 -24.43 12.90 -10.23
CA PRO A 780 -23.17 13.55 -9.88
C PRO A 780 -22.12 12.52 -9.42
N ASP A 781 -20.85 12.85 -9.61
CA ASP A 781 -19.73 12.05 -9.10
C ASP A 781 -19.82 11.83 -7.57
N PRO A 782 -19.82 10.58 -7.09
CA PRO A 782 -19.82 10.28 -5.65
C PRO A 782 -18.59 10.81 -4.90
N LEU A 783 -17.45 10.96 -5.58
CA LEU A 783 -16.22 11.52 -5.01
C LEU A 783 -16.15 13.05 -5.07
N GLY A 784 -17.16 13.71 -5.65
CA GLY A 784 -17.19 15.15 -5.81
C GLY A 784 -16.31 15.62 -6.97
N ASP A 785 -15.67 16.78 -6.81
CA ASP A 785 -14.91 17.45 -7.87
C ASP A 785 -13.46 16.94 -8.00
N ILE A 786 -13.27 15.62 -7.94
CA ILE A 786 -11.96 14.97 -8.06
C ILE A 786 -11.36 15.14 -9.47
N ASP A 787 -12.17 14.90 -10.51
CA ASP A 787 -11.74 15.05 -11.91
C ASP A 787 -11.95 16.49 -12.42
N SER A 788 -13.06 17.10 -12.02
CA SER A 788 -13.52 18.41 -12.50
C SER A 788 -14.68 18.93 -11.65
N PRO A 789 -14.88 20.26 -11.54
CA PRO A 789 -16.13 20.82 -11.00
C PRO A 789 -17.38 20.44 -11.84
N ASN A 790 -17.20 19.90 -13.05
CA ASN A 790 -18.28 19.27 -13.81
C ASN A 790 -18.49 17.81 -13.38
N LEU A 791 -19.39 17.59 -12.41
CA LEU A 791 -19.66 16.29 -11.80
C LEU A 791 -20.32 15.24 -12.73
N TYR A 792 -20.58 15.57 -13.99
CA TYR A 792 -21.19 14.67 -14.99
C TYR A 792 -20.30 14.43 -16.21
N LEU A 793 -19.04 14.89 -16.14
CA LEU A 793 -18.05 14.72 -17.20
C LEU A 793 -17.66 13.24 -17.33
N PHE A 794 -17.70 12.71 -18.55
CA PHE A 794 -17.25 11.34 -18.81
C PHE A 794 -15.81 11.37 -19.31
N VAL A 795 -14.89 10.79 -18.53
CA VAL A 795 -13.47 10.56 -18.89
C VAL A 795 -12.80 11.75 -19.60
N LEU A 796 -12.98 12.95 -19.03
CA LEU A 796 -12.43 14.21 -19.53
C LEU A 796 -12.78 14.56 -20.99
N ASN A 797 -13.89 14.02 -21.53
CA ASN A 797 -14.27 14.10 -22.95
C ASN A 797 -13.20 13.53 -23.91
N ASN A 798 -12.36 12.61 -23.44
CA ASN A 798 -11.39 11.89 -24.24
C ASN A 798 -11.44 10.38 -23.96
N PRO A 799 -12.54 9.72 -24.36
CA PRO A 799 -12.76 8.28 -24.11
C PRO A 799 -11.82 7.36 -24.91
N LEU A 800 -10.99 7.91 -25.80
CA LEU A 800 -10.00 7.11 -26.55
C LEU A 800 -8.67 6.99 -25.80
N GLN A 801 -8.43 7.85 -24.80
CA GLN A 801 -7.24 7.85 -23.95
C GLN A 801 -7.54 7.46 -22.50
N TYR A 802 -8.71 7.86 -21.97
CA TYR A 802 -9.07 7.67 -20.57
C TYR A 802 -10.21 6.66 -20.41
N THR A 803 -10.20 5.96 -19.27
CA THR A 803 -11.20 4.97 -18.86
C THR A 803 -11.65 5.27 -17.44
N ASP A 804 -12.92 5.02 -17.12
CA ASP A 804 -13.40 4.98 -15.72
C ASP A 804 -13.80 3.53 -15.41
N TYR A 805 -13.11 2.87 -14.49
CA TYR A 805 -13.38 1.47 -14.19
C TYR A 805 -14.61 1.27 -13.30
N PHE A 806 -14.94 2.24 -12.44
CA PHE A 806 -15.94 2.06 -11.37
C PHE A 806 -17.00 3.17 -11.31
N GLY A 807 -17.00 4.07 -12.27
CA GLY A 807 -17.84 5.26 -12.29
C GLY A 807 -17.42 6.26 -11.19
N LEU A 808 -16.12 6.46 -10.97
CA LEU A 808 -15.58 7.29 -9.88
C LEU A 808 -14.52 8.31 -10.32
N ALA A 809 -13.60 7.93 -11.20
CA ALA A 809 -12.52 8.81 -11.64
C ALA A 809 -11.98 8.35 -12.99
N ALA A 810 -11.54 9.30 -13.81
CA ALA A 810 -10.86 9.03 -15.07
C ALA A 810 -9.41 8.58 -14.82
N GLU A 811 -9.05 7.42 -15.36
CA GLU A 811 -7.70 6.91 -15.38
C GLU A 811 -7.16 6.85 -16.81
N VAL A 812 -5.87 7.12 -16.98
CA VAL A 812 -5.20 6.88 -18.26
C VAL A 812 -5.24 5.37 -18.52
N ASN A 813 -5.64 4.98 -19.73
CA ASN A 813 -5.73 3.57 -20.09
C ASN A 813 -4.37 2.87 -19.86
N SER A 814 -4.39 1.77 -19.11
CA SER A 814 -3.27 1.12 -18.37
C SER A 814 -2.06 0.65 -19.19
N SER A 815 -2.02 0.98 -20.49
CA SER A 815 -0.88 0.80 -21.39
C SER A 815 0.02 2.06 -21.51
N GLN A 816 -0.24 3.14 -20.77
CA GLN A 816 0.59 4.34 -20.83
C GLN A 816 1.34 4.53 -19.51
N ASN A 817 2.64 4.87 -19.59
CA ASN A 817 3.48 5.23 -18.44
C ASN A 817 2.81 6.36 -17.62
N LYS A 818 2.06 6.00 -16.56
CA LYS A 818 1.33 6.91 -15.65
C LYS A 818 2.17 8.13 -15.24
N LYS A 819 3.48 7.95 -15.01
CA LYS A 819 4.39 8.98 -14.48
C LYS A 819 4.60 10.23 -15.34
N VAL A 820 4.49 10.16 -16.67
CA VAL A 820 4.74 11.35 -17.54
C VAL A 820 3.46 12.15 -17.75
N LEU A 821 2.33 11.48 -17.92
CA LEU A 821 1.02 12.11 -18.12
C LEU A 821 0.55 12.74 -16.79
N ASP A 822 0.63 12.04 -15.67
CA ASP A 822 0.14 12.55 -14.38
C ASP A 822 0.84 13.88 -14.00
N TYR A 823 2.12 14.07 -14.35
CA TYR A 823 2.90 15.29 -14.04
C TYR A 823 2.37 16.53 -14.75
N PHE A 824 1.86 16.41 -15.98
CA PHE A 824 1.33 17.54 -16.77
C PHE A 824 -0.19 17.70 -16.68
N PHE A 825 -0.92 16.63 -16.37
CA PHE A 825 -2.38 16.67 -16.20
C PHE A 825 -2.83 17.01 -14.78
N GLY A 826 -1.90 17.16 -13.83
CA GLY A 826 -2.20 17.57 -12.46
C GLY A 826 -2.72 16.43 -11.57
N ASN A 827 -2.59 15.17 -12.00
CA ASN A 827 -3.00 13.99 -11.22
C ASN A 827 -1.88 13.34 -10.41
N VAL A 828 -0.72 14.01 -10.28
CA VAL A 828 0.24 13.69 -9.22
C VAL A 828 -0.10 14.56 -8.01
N GLU A 829 -0.80 13.99 -7.03
CA GLU A 829 -0.42 14.32 -5.65
C GLU A 829 1.09 14.11 -5.56
N PRO A 830 1.89 15.14 -5.24
CA PRO A 830 3.34 15.11 -5.33
C PRO A 830 3.92 13.99 -4.48
N HIS A 831 4.09 12.81 -5.07
CA HIS A 831 4.96 11.79 -4.51
C HIS A 831 6.38 12.31 -4.60
N CYS A 832 6.81 12.83 -3.44
CA CYS A 832 8.08 13.43 -3.06
C CYS A 832 8.13 14.97 -3.02
N HIS A 833 7.11 15.61 -2.44
CA HIS A 833 7.39 16.61 -1.41
C HIS A 833 7.19 15.98 -0.03
N CYS A 834 8.28 15.52 0.58
CA CYS A 834 8.30 15.17 1.99
C CYS A 834 8.14 16.46 2.82
N GLU A 835 6.90 16.91 3.05
CA GLU A 835 6.62 18.00 4.00
C GLU A 835 6.97 17.63 5.46
N THR A 836 7.41 16.39 5.71
CA THR A 836 7.91 15.91 7.01
C THR A 836 9.42 15.68 7.08
N HIS A 837 10.21 15.99 6.05
CA HIS A 837 11.68 15.94 6.13
C HIS A 837 12.36 17.20 5.58
N ARG A 838 12.15 18.35 6.23
CA ARG A 838 13.12 19.47 6.20
C ARG A 838 14.32 19.27 7.14
N ASP A 839 14.39 18.16 7.88
CA ASP A 839 15.53 17.82 8.73
C ASP A 839 15.84 16.31 8.70
N CYS A 840 16.35 15.80 7.57
CA CYS A 840 17.12 14.55 7.62
C CYS A 840 18.54 14.87 8.15
N LYS A 841 18.67 15.08 9.46
CA LYS A 841 19.98 15.02 10.14
C LYS A 841 20.37 13.56 10.40
N ARG A 842 20.66 12.83 9.33
CA ARG A 842 21.57 11.67 9.34
C ARG A 842 22.51 11.69 8.12
N GLY A 843 23.00 12.89 7.79
CA GLY A 843 24.29 13.05 7.13
C GLY A 843 25.34 13.32 8.20
N GLY A 844 26.10 12.30 8.60
CA GLY A 844 27.37 12.56 9.29
C GLY A 844 28.25 13.35 8.34
N ILE A 845 28.80 14.47 8.82
CA ILE A 845 29.76 15.29 8.09
C ILE A 845 30.97 14.39 7.78
N ILE A 846 31.08 13.91 6.55
CA ILE A 846 32.32 13.31 6.05
C ILE A 846 33.22 14.48 5.67
N GLN A 847 34.20 14.77 6.53
CA GLN A 847 35.31 15.63 6.14
C GLN A 847 36.05 14.96 4.97
N ASN A 848 36.22 15.74 3.90
CA ASN A 848 37.06 15.42 2.76
C ASN A 848 38.42 14.86 3.22
N PHE A 849 38.67 13.58 2.95
CA PHE A 849 40.02 13.06 2.84
C PHE A 849 40.21 12.58 1.41
N SER A 850 40.90 13.40 0.62
CA SER A 850 41.60 12.92 -0.55
C SER A 850 42.81 12.13 -0.07
N SER A 851 42.96 10.90 -0.54
CA SER A 851 44.24 10.30 -0.90
C SER A 851 44.01 8.92 -1.49
N SER A 852 44.47 8.78 -2.72
CA SER A 852 44.76 7.53 -3.40
C SER A 852 45.66 6.64 -2.54
N ILE A 853 45.19 5.45 -2.16
CA ILE A 853 46.06 4.34 -1.75
C ILE A 853 45.47 3.04 -2.34
N PRO A 854 46.20 2.31 -3.20
CA PRO A 854 45.83 0.97 -3.60
C PRO A 854 46.32 -0.01 -2.53
N VAL A 855 45.41 -0.75 -1.89
CA VAL A 855 45.81 -1.89 -1.05
C VAL A 855 45.00 -3.12 -1.43
N THR A 856 45.63 -3.98 -2.22
CA THR A 856 45.28 -5.38 -2.40
C THR A 856 45.50 -6.11 -1.08
N PHE A 857 44.44 -6.65 -0.47
CA PHE A 857 44.57 -7.64 0.59
C PHE A 857 44.35 -9.05 0.02
N PRO A 858 45.27 -10.01 0.27
CA PRO A 858 45.16 -11.36 -0.24
C PRO A 858 44.07 -12.16 0.48
N LYS A 859 43.37 -12.99 -0.31
CA LYS A 859 42.48 -14.08 0.11
C LYS A 859 43.26 -15.09 0.97
N GLN A 860 43.24 -14.96 2.29
CA GLN A 860 43.27 -16.08 3.25
C GLN A 860 43.26 -15.56 4.69
N LEU A 861 42.07 -15.52 5.29
CA LEU A 861 41.85 -15.63 6.74
C LEU A 861 40.40 -16.09 6.92
N SER A 862 40.16 -17.35 6.56
CA SER A 862 38.93 -18.06 6.88
C SER A 862 38.98 -18.51 8.33
N SER A 863 38.46 -17.70 9.24
CA SER A 863 37.79 -18.16 10.47
C SER A 863 37.07 -16.99 11.14
N ASN A 864 35.77 -16.90 10.87
CA ASN A 864 34.70 -16.30 11.68
C ASN A 864 35.11 -15.26 12.76
N PRO A 865 35.03 -13.95 12.49
CA PRO A 865 35.50 -12.91 13.42
C PRO A 865 34.53 -12.58 14.57
N PHE A 866 33.43 -13.31 14.78
CA PHE A 866 32.44 -12.99 15.80
C PHE A 866 31.98 -14.24 16.58
N ILE A 867 32.78 -14.65 17.57
CA ILE A 867 32.40 -15.70 18.50
C ILE A 867 31.53 -15.06 19.60
N ARG A 868 30.23 -15.37 19.62
CA ARG A 868 29.29 -14.77 20.59
C ARG A 868 29.60 -15.20 22.02
N SER A 869 29.64 -14.24 22.95
CA SER A 869 29.57 -14.48 24.39
C SER A 869 28.24 -15.17 24.73
N ARG A 870 28.26 -16.16 25.64
CA ARG A 870 27.09 -16.97 26.00
C ARG A 870 27.19 -17.46 27.44
N VAL A 871 26.10 -18.00 27.97
CA VAL A 871 26.05 -18.55 29.33
C VAL A 871 25.83 -20.06 29.30
N ALA A 872 26.38 -20.77 30.27
CA ALA A 872 26.13 -22.18 30.52
C ALA A 872 26.02 -22.44 32.03
N GLU A 873 25.44 -23.57 32.40
CA GLU A 873 25.40 -24.07 33.77
C GLU A 873 26.01 -25.47 33.78
N VAL A 874 26.88 -25.73 34.75
CA VAL A 874 27.57 -27.01 34.91
C VAL A 874 27.38 -27.50 36.33
N GLY A 875 27.21 -28.82 36.52
CA GLY A 875 26.95 -29.43 37.83
C GLY A 875 25.47 -29.66 38.10
N THR A 876 25.18 -30.42 39.16
CA THR A 876 23.81 -30.84 39.49
C THR A 876 23.38 -30.43 40.90
N LYS A 877 24.32 -30.10 41.79
CA LYS A 877 24.08 -29.79 43.20
C LYS A 877 24.04 -28.28 43.45
N GLU A 878 22.93 -27.76 43.94
CA GLU A 878 22.83 -26.35 44.35
C GLU A 878 23.59 -26.09 45.66
N LEU A 879 24.27 -24.94 45.75
CA LEU A 879 24.97 -24.50 46.95
C LEU A 879 24.01 -23.67 47.81
N ALA A 880 23.60 -24.19 48.97
CA ALA A 880 22.59 -23.54 49.79
C ALA A 880 23.03 -22.14 50.26
N GLY A 881 22.32 -21.09 49.82
CA GLY A 881 22.61 -19.69 50.16
C GLY A 881 23.73 -19.04 49.34
N GLY A 882 24.29 -19.75 48.35
CA GLY A 882 25.41 -19.26 47.55
C GLY A 882 25.35 -19.65 46.08
N VAL A 883 25.96 -18.84 45.21
CA VAL A 883 26.09 -19.10 43.78
C VAL A 883 27.53 -18.86 43.34
N ILE A 884 28.09 -19.79 42.56
CA ILE A 884 29.42 -19.65 41.97
C ILE A 884 29.28 -19.29 40.49
N VAL A 885 29.95 -18.22 40.08
CA VAL A 885 29.99 -17.76 38.69
C VAL A 885 31.44 -17.77 38.20
N PHE A 886 31.70 -18.31 37.01
CA PHE A 886 33.02 -18.27 36.38
C PHE A 886 32.99 -17.42 35.10
N VAL A 887 34.00 -16.58 34.91
CA VAL A 887 34.22 -15.76 33.70
C VAL A 887 35.61 -16.05 33.15
N ASN A 888 35.69 -16.56 31.92
CA ASN A 888 36.97 -16.96 31.30
C ASN A 888 37.82 -15.76 30.88
N GLY A 889 39.09 -16.08 30.56
CA GLY A 889 40.04 -15.18 29.94
C GLY A 889 39.97 -15.14 28.42
N MET A 890 40.88 -14.35 27.85
CA MET A 890 41.08 -14.18 26.41
C MET A 890 41.70 -15.42 25.75
N GLY A 891 41.44 -15.61 24.45
CA GLY A 891 42.13 -16.61 23.63
C GLY A 891 41.66 -18.07 23.78
N ASN A 892 40.48 -18.31 24.39
CA ASN A 892 39.91 -19.66 24.50
C ASN A 892 38.66 -19.79 23.62
N THR A 893 38.44 -20.98 23.05
CA THR A 893 37.14 -21.37 22.50
C THR A 893 36.14 -21.67 23.63
N PHE A 894 34.85 -21.76 23.32
CA PHE A 894 33.84 -22.07 24.34
C PHE A 894 34.06 -23.47 24.92
N GLU A 895 34.36 -24.45 24.07
CA GLU A 895 34.58 -25.84 24.46
C GLU A 895 35.80 -25.98 25.38
N GLU A 896 36.88 -25.25 25.11
CA GLU A 896 38.07 -25.19 25.98
C GLU A 896 37.77 -24.51 27.31
N ALA A 897 37.11 -23.34 27.27
CA ALA A 897 36.82 -22.56 28.47
C ALA A 897 35.79 -23.26 29.38
N LEU A 898 34.85 -24.03 28.80
CA LEU A 898 33.84 -24.82 29.53
C LEU A 898 34.48 -25.98 30.33
N GLN A 899 35.66 -26.46 29.97
CA GLN A 899 36.35 -27.51 30.75
C GLN A 899 36.72 -27.04 32.16
N HIS A 900 36.96 -25.74 32.35
CA HIS A 900 37.31 -25.19 33.66
C HIS A 900 36.16 -25.30 34.68
N PRO A 901 34.93 -24.81 34.42
CA PRO A 901 33.80 -25.00 35.33
C PRO A 901 33.36 -26.45 35.46
N ILE A 902 33.57 -27.31 34.45
CA ILE A 902 33.36 -28.78 34.60
C ILE A 902 34.27 -29.35 35.68
N ARG A 903 35.58 -29.11 35.57
CA ARG A 903 36.55 -29.60 36.56
C ARG A 903 36.29 -29.04 37.96
N MET A 904 36.01 -27.74 38.06
CA MET A 904 35.64 -27.11 39.34
C MET A 904 34.37 -27.75 39.93
N SER A 905 33.35 -28.04 39.11
CA SER A 905 32.14 -28.71 39.60
C SER A 905 32.42 -30.12 40.10
N GLU A 906 33.18 -30.91 39.34
CA GLU A 906 33.51 -32.31 39.67
C GLU A 906 34.35 -32.44 40.95
N GLN A 907 35.39 -31.62 41.10
CA GLN A 907 36.27 -31.64 42.28
C GLN A 907 35.55 -31.22 43.56
N HIS A 908 34.51 -30.41 43.43
CA HIS A 908 33.72 -29.87 44.55
C HIS A 908 32.37 -30.57 44.71
N GLY A 909 32.29 -31.87 44.37
CA GLY A 909 31.13 -32.72 44.66
C GLY A 909 29.89 -32.41 43.82
N GLY A 910 30.07 -31.94 42.59
CA GLY A 910 29.02 -31.64 41.62
C GLY A 910 28.31 -30.30 41.82
N VAL A 911 28.91 -29.37 42.57
CA VAL A 911 28.34 -28.04 42.82
C VAL A 911 28.09 -27.29 41.52
N LYS A 912 26.93 -26.65 41.43
CA LYS A 912 26.54 -25.87 40.26
C LYS A 912 27.41 -24.62 40.09
N ILE A 913 27.97 -24.47 38.90
CA ILE A 913 28.76 -23.31 38.49
C ILE A 913 28.10 -22.68 37.26
N HIS A 914 27.75 -21.41 37.38
CA HIS A 914 27.25 -20.60 36.26
C HIS A 914 28.44 -20.06 35.48
N PHE A 915 28.54 -20.45 34.22
CA PHE A 915 29.63 -20.03 33.35
C PHE A 915 29.17 -18.90 32.43
N VAL A 916 29.89 -17.78 32.46
CA VAL A 916 29.72 -16.67 31.52
C VAL A 916 30.93 -16.66 30.60
N TYR A 917 30.71 -17.08 29.36
CA TYR A 917 31.75 -17.13 28.35
C TYR A 917 31.95 -15.76 27.69
N ASP A 918 33.15 -15.20 27.80
CA ASP A 918 33.65 -14.07 27.03
C ASP A 918 34.21 -14.58 25.70
N GLY A 919 33.52 -14.28 24.59
CA GLY A 919 33.93 -14.71 23.26
C GLY A 919 35.24 -14.08 22.82
N SER A 920 36.23 -14.91 22.44
CA SER A 920 37.52 -14.44 21.94
C SER A 920 37.46 -14.13 20.45
N HIS A 921 37.98 -12.97 20.05
CA HIS A 921 38.04 -12.48 18.66
C HIS A 921 39.47 -12.48 18.09
N GLY A 922 40.38 -13.22 18.75
CA GLY A 922 41.81 -13.23 18.46
C GLY A 922 42.59 -12.24 19.33
N LEU A 923 43.88 -12.55 19.58
CA LEU A 923 44.70 -11.89 20.60
C LEU A 923 44.78 -10.36 20.45
N ALA A 924 44.93 -9.86 19.22
CA ALA A 924 45.03 -8.43 18.95
C ALA A 924 43.69 -7.68 19.20
N TRP A 925 42.56 -8.31 18.88
CA TRP A 925 41.23 -7.75 19.09
C TRP A 925 40.83 -7.80 20.57
N ASP A 926 41.15 -8.89 21.27
CA ASP A 926 40.92 -9.01 22.72
C ASP A 926 41.70 -7.97 23.53
N ILE A 927 42.94 -7.67 23.14
CA ILE A 927 43.73 -6.59 23.74
C ILE A 927 43.09 -5.21 23.44
N SER A 928 42.60 -5.00 22.22
CA SER A 928 41.94 -3.75 21.84
C SER A 928 40.63 -3.52 22.61
N GLU A 929 39.80 -4.56 22.77
CA GLU A 929 38.59 -4.51 23.60
C GLU A 929 38.92 -4.24 25.07
N ALA A 930 39.99 -4.85 25.60
CA ALA A 930 40.44 -4.59 26.97
C ALA A 930 40.85 -3.12 27.18
N ILE A 931 41.45 -2.48 26.17
CA ILE A 931 41.78 -1.04 26.19
C ILE A 931 40.50 -0.19 26.10
N LEU A 932 39.55 -0.52 25.21
CA LEU A 932 38.28 0.19 25.07
C LEU A 932 37.40 0.10 26.33
N GLN A 933 37.42 -1.04 27.04
CA GLN A 933 36.71 -1.19 28.32
C GLN A 933 37.26 -0.24 29.41
N ARG A 934 38.55 0.10 29.37
CA ARG A 934 39.13 1.14 30.25
C ARG A 934 38.59 2.54 29.94
N LEU A 935 38.14 2.77 28.70
CA LEU A 935 37.47 4.01 28.25
C LEU A 935 35.94 4.02 28.51
N ARG A 936 35.42 3.06 29.29
CA ARG A 936 34.03 3.00 29.80
C ARG A 936 32.94 2.64 28.77
N MET A 937 33.26 1.83 27.77
CA MET A 937 32.22 1.23 26.92
C MET A 937 31.82 -0.15 27.46
N PRO A 938 30.57 -0.36 27.96
CA PRO A 938 30.12 -1.64 28.46
C PRO A 938 29.99 -2.66 27.32
N ASN A 939 30.35 -3.91 27.57
CA ASN A 939 30.37 -4.98 26.56
C ASN A 939 29.30 -6.06 26.82
N THR A 940 29.16 -6.98 25.86
CA THR A 940 28.16 -8.07 25.90
C THR A 940 28.33 -9.00 27.10
N THR A 941 29.57 -9.30 27.48
CA THR A 941 29.90 -10.24 28.57
C THR A 941 29.54 -9.66 29.94
N GLU A 942 29.76 -8.37 30.17
CA GLU A 942 29.32 -7.64 31.36
C GLU A 942 27.80 -7.69 31.55
N ARG A 943 27.04 -7.55 30.45
CA ARG A 943 25.57 -7.68 30.46
C ARG A 943 25.10 -9.09 30.75
N LEU A 944 25.76 -10.10 30.19
CA LEU A 944 25.47 -11.52 30.48
C LEU A 944 25.76 -11.86 31.94
N LEU A 945 26.84 -11.33 32.52
CA LEU A 945 27.15 -11.47 33.94
C LEU A 945 26.05 -10.82 34.81
N SER A 946 25.62 -9.59 34.47
CA SER A 946 24.53 -8.90 35.15
C SER A 946 23.20 -9.68 35.09
N LYS A 947 22.85 -10.21 33.91
CA LYS A 947 21.65 -11.06 33.72
C LYS A 947 21.73 -12.36 34.53
N THR A 948 22.90 -13.00 34.54
CA THR A 948 23.14 -14.24 35.29
C THR A 948 22.93 -14.01 36.79
N VAL A 949 23.53 -12.95 37.35
CA VAL A 949 23.36 -12.60 38.77
C VAL A 949 21.90 -12.25 39.09
N LYS A 950 21.22 -11.43 38.27
CA LYS A 950 19.80 -11.08 38.48
C LYS A 950 18.88 -12.30 38.38
N SER A 951 19.12 -13.20 37.42
CA SER A 951 18.36 -14.44 37.27
C SER A 951 18.55 -15.35 38.49
N CYS A 952 19.77 -15.46 39.01
CA CYS A 952 20.05 -16.20 40.22
C CYS A 952 19.37 -15.59 41.46
N ILE A 953 19.36 -14.26 41.60
CA ILE A 953 18.62 -13.59 42.69
C ILE A 953 17.11 -13.88 42.60
N LYS A 954 16.53 -13.83 41.40
CA LYS A 954 15.11 -14.16 41.18
C LYS A 954 14.81 -15.62 41.52
N LYS A 955 15.75 -16.53 41.24
CA LYS A 955 15.57 -17.98 41.45
C LYS A 955 15.81 -18.41 42.90
N TYR A 956 16.89 -17.94 43.54
CA TYR A 956 17.37 -18.41 44.84
C TYR A 956 17.05 -17.47 46.01
N GLY A 957 16.47 -16.29 45.72
CA GLY A 957 16.04 -15.32 46.73
C GLY A 957 17.01 -14.15 46.90
N SER A 958 16.52 -13.07 47.52
CA SER A 958 17.23 -11.80 47.64
C SER A 958 18.52 -11.87 48.44
N ASP A 959 18.66 -12.83 49.36
CA ASP A 959 19.81 -12.90 50.29
C ASP A 959 20.99 -13.74 49.76
N THR A 960 20.87 -14.25 48.54
CA THR A 960 21.88 -15.07 47.86
C THR A 960 23.24 -14.36 47.79
N LYS A 961 24.30 -15.05 48.23
CA LYS A 961 25.69 -14.58 48.10
C LYS A 961 26.36 -15.17 46.86
N PHE A 962 27.28 -14.43 46.26
CA PHE A 962 27.94 -14.81 45.02
C PHE A 962 29.45 -14.92 45.22
N LEU A 963 30.05 -16.00 44.71
CA LEU A 963 31.48 -16.08 44.44
C LEU A 963 31.67 -15.95 42.93
N ILE A 964 32.30 -14.86 42.47
CA ILE A 964 32.61 -14.64 41.07
C ILE A 964 34.10 -14.85 40.84
N ILE A 965 34.44 -15.88 40.07
CA ILE A 965 35.80 -16.24 39.71
C ILE A 965 36.10 -15.69 38.32
N GLY A 966 37.14 -14.86 38.22
CA GLY A 966 37.57 -14.27 36.94
C GLY A 966 39.00 -14.67 36.59
N HIS A 967 39.22 -14.97 35.31
CA HIS A 967 40.57 -15.19 34.77
C HIS A 967 40.93 -14.12 33.74
N SER A 968 42.15 -13.58 33.78
CA SER A 968 42.69 -12.71 32.72
C SER A 968 41.72 -11.54 32.37
N LYS A 969 41.37 -11.36 31.08
CA LYS A 969 40.40 -10.38 30.58
C LYS A 969 39.03 -10.44 31.29
N GLY A 970 38.58 -11.62 31.75
CA GLY A 970 37.33 -11.78 32.49
C GLY A 970 37.24 -10.90 33.75
N THR A 971 38.37 -10.52 34.34
CA THR A 971 38.42 -9.60 35.49
C THR A 971 38.02 -8.17 35.15
N LEU A 972 38.21 -7.71 33.90
CA LEU A 972 37.71 -6.42 33.42
C LEU A 972 36.18 -6.43 33.33
N ASN A 973 35.58 -7.51 32.84
CA ASN A 973 34.13 -7.68 32.75
C ASN A 973 33.49 -7.68 34.15
N ILE A 974 34.11 -8.36 35.13
CA ILE A 974 33.64 -8.37 36.52
C ILE A 974 33.73 -6.96 37.13
N LYS A 975 34.82 -6.24 36.88
CA LYS A 975 34.99 -4.87 37.39
C LYS A 975 33.97 -3.89 36.82
N GLY A 976 33.69 -3.99 35.51
CA GLY A 976 32.63 -3.21 34.86
C GLY A 976 31.29 -3.46 35.55
N PHE A 977 30.90 -4.73 35.61
CA PHE A 977 29.64 -5.16 36.21
C PHE A 977 29.48 -4.65 37.65
N LEU A 978 30.52 -4.78 38.48
CA LEU A 978 30.48 -4.35 39.86
C LEU A 978 30.34 -2.83 40.00
N ARG A 979 31.00 -2.04 39.13
CA ARG A 979 30.90 -0.59 39.16
C ARG A 979 29.47 -0.11 38.87
N ASP A 980 28.75 -0.83 38.01
CA ASP A 980 27.41 -0.46 37.56
C ASP A 980 26.30 -1.14 38.41
N ALA A 981 26.67 -2.10 39.28
CA ALA A 981 25.75 -2.77 40.19
C ALA A 981 25.36 -1.86 41.38
N PRO A 982 24.09 -1.89 41.84
CA PRO A 982 23.68 -1.16 43.05
C PRO A 982 24.38 -1.71 44.30
N PRO A 983 24.56 -0.89 45.37
CA PRO A 983 25.24 -1.32 46.60
C PRO A 983 24.68 -2.61 47.22
N SER A 984 23.37 -2.80 47.13
CA SER A 984 22.66 -4.00 47.63
C SER A 984 23.05 -5.31 46.92
N ILE A 985 23.65 -5.23 45.73
CA ILE A 985 24.22 -6.37 44.99
C ILE A 985 25.73 -6.47 45.27
N GLN A 986 26.46 -5.36 45.32
CA GLN A 986 27.91 -5.33 45.63
C GLN A 986 28.22 -6.01 46.99
N GLU A 987 27.40 -5.76 48.02
CA GLU A 987 27.51 -6.36 49.36
C GLU A 987 27.20 -7.87 49.42
N LYS A 988 26.88 -8.48 48.28
CA LYS A 988 26.64 -9.93 48.17
C LYS A 988 27.73 -10.66 47.41
N ILE A 989 28.68 -9.95 46.81
CA ILE A 989 29.65 -10.53 45.88
C ILE A 989 31.03 -10.65 46.55
N THR A 990 31.62 -11.83 46.48
CA THR A 990 33.04 -12.10 46.73
C THR A 990 33.69 -12.40 45.39
N VAL A 991 34.87 -11.82 45.14
CA VAL A 991 35.62 -12.00 43.89
C VAL A 991 36.93 -12.72 44.15
N ALA A 992 37.23 -13.71 43.31
CA ALA A 992 38.55 -14.32 43.21
C ALA A 992 39.08 -14.17 41.79
N ALA A 993 40.17 -13.45 41.63
CA ALA A 993 40.75 -13.10 40.35
C ALA A 993 42.10 -13.80 40.16
N PHE A 994 42.24 -14.55 39.08
CA PHE A 994 43.44 -15.30 38.73
C PHE A 994 44.06 -14.72 37.46
N ALA A 995 45.37 -14.48 37.47
CA ALA A 995 46.06 -13.81 36.36
C ALA A 995 45.36 -12.50 35.90
N PRO A 996 44.91 -11.60 36.80
CA PRO A 996 43.99 -10.51 36.46
C PRO A 996 44.56 -9.51 35.46
N ALA A 997 43.76 -9.10 34.48
CA ALA A 997 44.04 -7.95 33.60
C ALA A 997 43.75 -6.59 34.28
N THR A 998 43.05 -6.59 35.42
CA THR A 998 42.86 -5.42 36.27
C THR A 998 42.61 -5.79 37.73
N ILE A 999 43.01 -4.93 38.65
CA ILE A 999 42.66 -5.06 40.08
C ILE A 999 41.24 -4.53 40.33
N ILE A 1000 40.41 -5.35 40.99
CA ILE A 1000 39.05 -5.01 41.44
C ILE A 1000 39.14 -4.47 42.87
N PRO A 1001 38.90 -3.17 43.11
CA PRO A 1001 38.96 -2.62 44.45
C PRO A 1001 37.92 -3.27 45.37
N GLN A 1002 38.32 -3.62 46.58
CA GLN A 1002 37.40 -4.15 47.58
C GLN A 1002 36.20 -3.23 47.85
N SER A 1003 36.28 -1.92 47.62
CA SER A 1003 35.13 -1.01 47.75
C SER A 1003 33.94 -1.33 46.81
N LEU A 1004 34.14 -2.17 45.78
CA LEU A 1004 33.10 -2.55 44.83
C LEU A 1004 32.43 -3.90 45.15
N CYS A 1005 32.87 -4.60 46.19
CA CYS A 1005 32.33 -5.91 46.56
C CYS A 1005 32.56 -6.22 48.05
N THR A 1006 32.13 -7.38 48.54
CA THR A 1006 32.33 -7.76 49.94
C THR A 1006 33.80 -8.09 50.24
N HIS A 1007 34.45 -8.76 49.29
CA HIS A 1007 35.84 -9.18 49.40
C HIS A 1007 36.39 -9.48 48.00
N ALA A 1008 37.61 -9.03 47.70
CA ALA A 1008 38.31 -9.31 46.45
C ALA A 1008 39.71 -9.84 46.75
N GLN A 1009 40.06 -11.00 46.19
CA GLN A 1009 41.39 -11.59 46.29
C GLN A 1009 41.96 -11.81 44.90
N HIS A 1010 43.24 -11.43 44.71
CA HIS A 1010 43.93 -11.54 43.42
C HIS A 1010 45.16 -12.45 43.55
N TYR A 1011 45.29 -13.43 42.64
CA TYR A 1011 46.42 -14.35 42.59
C TYR A 1011 47.22 -14.11 41.31
N ILE A 1012 48.51 -13.81 41.46
CA ILE A 1012 49.43 -13.47 40.37
C ILE A 1012 50.68 -14.34 40.46
N THR A 1013 51.07 -14.99 39.36
CA THR A 1013 52.37 -15.67 39.28
C THR A 1013 53.48 -14.70 38.87
N THR A 1014 54.70 -14.95 39.32
CA THR A 1014 55.84 -14.05 39.08
C THR A 1014 56.26 -13.89 37.61
N ASN A 1015 55.88 -14.83 36.73
CA ASN A 1015 56.20 -14.81 35.30
C ASN A 1015 55.01 -14.52 34.37
N ASP A 1016 53.83 -14.16 34.90
CA ASP A 1016 52.66 -13.82 34.07
C ASP A 1016 52.73 -12.36 33.59
N PHE A 1017 52.62 -12.15 32.28
CA PHE A 1017 52.71 -10.82 31.68
C PHE A 1017 51.38 -10.06 31.73
N VAL A 1018 50.22 -10.72 31.85
CA VAL A 1018 48.92 -10.03 31.78
C VAL A 1018 48.69 -9.05 32.95
N PRO A 1019 49.09 -9.35 34.20
CA PRO A 1019 49.00 -8.39 35.28
C PRO A 1019 49.84 -7.12 35.07
N THR A 1020 50.87 -7.13 34.21
CA THR A 1020 51.68 -5.94 33.91
C THR A 1020 50.86 -4.80 33.28
N PHE A 1021 49.71 -5.11 32.67
CA PHE A 1021 48.79 -4.11 32.13
C PHE A 1021 48.20 -3.16 33.18
N ASP A 1022 48.24 -3.47 34.48
CA ASP A 1022 47.71 -2.65 35.58
C ASP A 1022 48.70 -2.52 36.77
N ILE A 1023 50.01 -2.51 36.47
CA ILE A 1023 51.09 -2.61 37.48
C ILE A 1023 51.04 -1.53 38.57
N LEU A 1024 50.58 -0.32 38.23
CA LEU A 1024 50.40 0.77 39.19
C LEU A 1024 49.33 0.44 40.24
N ARG A 1025 48.24 -0.23 39.86
CA ARG A 1025 47.19 -0.64 40.79
C ARG A 1025 47.59 -1.86 41.61
N ILE A 1026 48.38 -2.76 41.06
CA ILE A 1026 48.95 -3.90 41.81
C ILE A 1026 49.78 -3.39 43.00
N LEU A 1027 50.55 -2.32 42.81
CA LEU A 1027 51.32 -1.68 43.89
C LEU A 1027 50.42 -0.95 44.90
N LEU A 1028 49.38 -0.26 44.43
CA LEU A 1028 48.42 0.47 45.27
C LEU A 1028 47.53 -0.43 46.14
N TYR A 1029 47.24 -1.65 45.68
CA TYR A 1029 46.37 -2.63 46.35
C TYR A 1029 47.15 -3.91 46.69
N SER A 1030 48.41 -3.76 47.10
CA SER A 1030 49.31 -4.88 47.40
C SER A 1030 48.81 -5.80 48.52
N ASP A 1031 47.93 -5.30 49.39
CA ASP A 1031 47.21 -6.04 50.43
C ASP A 1031 46.17 -7.03 49.88
N GLN A 1032 45.67 -6.82 48.66
CA GLN A 1032 44.68 -7.66 47.97
C GLN A 1032 45.31 -8.64 46.99
N VAL A 1033 46.64 -8.69 46.91
CA VAL A 1033 47.41 -9.46 45.92
C VAL A 1033 48.29 -10.52 46.60
N THR A 1034 48.16 -11.77 46.17
CA THR A 1034 49.04 -12.87 46.56
C THR A 1034 49.91 -13.27 45.39
N PHE A 1035 51.22 -13.09 45.54
CA PHE A 1035 52.21 -13.54 44.56
C PHE A 1035 52.54 -15.03 44.75
N LEU A 1036 52.38 -15.81 43.69
CA LEU A 1036 52.68 -17.24 43.65
C LEU A 1036 54.01 -17.46 42.91
N LYS A 1037 54.89 -18.29 43.47
CA LYS A 1037 56.24 -18.50 42.94
C LYS A 1037 56.22 -19.42 41.71
N SER A 1038 56.73 -18.92 40.58
CA SER A 1038 56.84 -19.65 39.30
C SER A 1038 57.97 -20.68 39.27
N LYS A 1039 57.86 -21.69 38.38
CA LYS A 1039 58.99 -22.55 37.97
C LYS A 1039 59.75 -21.88 36.80
N PRO A 1040 61.07 -22.09 36.61
CA PRO A 1040 61.81 -21.48 35.50
C PRO A 1040 61.33 -22.02 34.13
N TYR A 1041 61.12 -21.12 33.16
CA TYR A 1041 60.81 -21.38 31.74
C TYR A 1041 59.39 -21.87 31.37
N ASP A 1042 58.39 -21.74 32.25
CA ASP A 1042 56.98 -22.01 31.92
C ASP A 1042 56.19 -20.71 31.64
N SER A 1043 55.23 -20.77 30.70
CA SER A 1043 54.26 -19.70 30.45
C SER A 1043 53.10 -19.83 31.45
N ASP A 1044 53.19 -19.14 32.58
CA ASP A 1044 52.32 -19.34 33.75
C ASP A 1044 50.91 -18.70 33.66
N HIS A 1045 50.42 -18.34 32.46
CA HIS A 1045 49.17 -17.57 32.30
C HIS A 1045 47.88 -18.42 32.31
N GLY A 1046 47.96 -19.73 32.02
CA GLY A 1046 46.78 -20.57 31.87
C GLY A 1046 45.97 -20.76 33.17
N PHE A 1047 44.62 -20.67 33.11
CA PHE A 1047 43.78 -20.86 34.29
C PHE A 1047 43.92 -22.26 34.92
N ALA A 1048 44.11 -23.30 34.08
CA ALA A 1048 44.33 -24.68 34.53
C ALA A 1048 45.78 -24.97 34.97
N HIS A 1049 46.63 -23.95 35.11
CA HIS A 1049 48.01 -24.16 35.50
C HIS A 1049 48.10 -24.74 36.93
N SER A 1050 49.04 -25.66 37.14
CA SER A 1050 49.21 -26.39 38.43
C SER A 1050 49.43 -25.47 39.63
N ILE A 1051 49.87 -24.23 39.40
CA ILE A 1051 50.09 -23.22 40.44
C ILE A 1051 48.77 -22.58 40.94
N TYR A 1052 47.79 -22.37 40.05
CA TYR A 1052 46.51 -21.75 40.44
C TYR A 1052 45.54 -22.74 41.06
N GLN A 1053 45.62 -24.03 40.70
CA GLN A 1053 44.63 -25.02 41.12
C GLN A 1053 44.43 -25.12 42.64
N PRO A 1054 45.49 -25.24 43.47
CA PRO A 1054 45.33 -25.29 44.92
C PRO A 1054 44.61 -24.06 45.50
N LYS A 1055 44.76 -22.90 44.85
CA LYS A 1055 44.11 -21.64 45.27
C LYS A 1055 42.67 -21.51 44.77
N ILE A 1056 42.34 -22.07 43.61
CA ILE A 1056 40.96 -22.18 43.13
C ILE A 1056 40.17 -23.07 44.10
N ASP A 1057 40.72 -24.25 44.43
CA ASP A 1057 40.09 -25.18 45.37
C ASP A 1057 39.90 -24.56 46.76
N GLU A 1058 40.95 -23.95 47.33
CA GLU A 1058 40.88 -23.24 48.61
C GLU A 1058 39.81 -22.12 48.61
N THR A 1059 39.65 -21.42 47.49
CA THR A 1059 38.67 -20.33 47.36
C THR A 1059 37.24 -20.87 47.39
N ILE A 1060 36.96 -21.94 46.62
CA ILE A 1060 35.63 -22.54 46.55
C ILE A 1060 35.27 -23.20 47.89
N ASP A 1061 36.22 -23.91 48.52
CA ASP A 1061 36.04 -24.52 49.83
C ASP A 1061 35.81 -23.48 50.93
N SER A 1062 36.60 -22.41 50.94
CA SER A 1062 36.45 -21.31 51.91
C SER A 1062 35.10 -20.61 51.76
N PHE A 1063 34.63 -20.39 50.53
CA PHE A 1063 33.32 -19.79 50.27
C PHE A 1063 32.19 -20.72 50.76
N SER A 1064 32.28 -22.01 50.43
CA SER A 1064 31.31 -23.02 50.86
C SER A 1064 31.23 -23.13 52.39
N GLN A 1065 32.38 -23.20 53.08
CA GLN A 1065 32.44 -23.24 54.55
C GLN A 1065 31.90 -21.96 55.21
N ARG A 1066 32.08 -20.78 54.59
CA ARG A 1066 31.52 -19.51 55.11
C ARG A 1066 30.01 -19.47 55.02
N LEU A 1067 29.42 -20.14 54.03
CA LEU A 1067 27.96 -20.29 53.91
C LEU A 1067 27.41 -21.26 54.96
N GLU A 1068 28.17 -22.32 55.28
CA GLU A 1068 27.79 -23.30 56.29
C GLU A 1068 27.92 -22.78 57.73
N LYS A 1069 28.98 -22.03 58.07
CA LYS A 1069 29.18 -21.44 59.42
C LYS A 1069 28.19 -20.33 59.81
N ARG A 1070 27.32 -19.90 58.88
CA ARG A 1070 26.29 -18.88 59.10
C ARG A 1070 24.87 -19.44 59.10
N LYS A 1071 24.70 -20.76 58.95
CA LYS A 1071 23.52 -21.50 59.40
C LYS A 1071 23.66 -21.78 60.89
#